data_AF-A0A814EHT1-F1
#
_entry.id   AF-A0A814EHT1-F1
#
_cell.length_a   1.000
_cell.length_b   1.000
_cell.length_c   1.000
_cell.angle_alpha   90.00
_cell.angle_beta   90.00
_cell.angle_gamma   90.00
#
_symmetry.space_group_name_H-M   'P 1'
#
loop_
_entity.id
_entity.type
_entity.pdbx_description
1 polymer ?
#
loop_
_entity_poly.entity_id
_entity_poly.type
_entity_poly.pdbx_seq_one_letter_code
_entity_poly.pdbx_strand_id
1 'polypeptide(L)'
;MSSMVEPSHRSIEIPLHSGDEVIEVSLDQLPDGQEVLAILQQENCPLHIWVTLALEYYRQDKAKDFVEILKSACNEINNQRQQQTSGQRAQETDQMRCLDTLAAYYVKLGHREKAKEKKREYFTQATLLYTHADKILMYDLNHLLGRAYICLLEGDKMDQAEQQFNFVLNQMQNNIPALLGRACIAFNKKDYRQALNLYKRALKQAPENSSGIHVGLANAFAKLNKLEKAELSFNRAIDIDPKCVGALVGLAILELNMKTPASIRNGVVKLSRAYQYDPQNPMVLNHLANHFFFKKDYTRVRQLAMHALNYTENEAMRAESCYHLARAYHAERDYEEAFRYYYQATHLAPEKFVLPLFGLGQMYLQREDTTNASDCFEKILKIHPNDHESMKILASIYAESNDQDKRDKAREYLKKVTQHDPHDIDSWIQLAEILEGVDLQVSLDAYMTASKLIRDLHGKDTPMEMLNNMGSLHYRLSNNEESRKCFEKGISYAEQAREVEPAYANSILVTMRYNLARVCEASFEFDKAETLYKEILREHPKYVDCVLRLGCMARDRGQIYSASDWFKDALEINHNSPDAWTMIGNLHAAKQEWRPGQKKFERILHNPQTANDSYALISLGNIWLQTLYMPTRDKDREKRHQARALQVYKVVLKNDNRNIWAANGVGCVLAHKGYLNEARDIFAQVREATADMPDVWLNIAHIYVEQKQYIPAVQMYENCLKKFYKYNNVEVLTYLARALVKGNRLHEAHNALLNARRVAPHDLTLMYNIALVQQKLAQEILKDENSTLNSVLQAIDQLRIAQKSFTWLGEHGDPHRLDLNQSLQEARQCSDLLSQSTYHEIRARKKDEEEQLVRKKQDEERRKLREKQLQEEEERRRQEDERRRMEREKRQQFVERTKNLLTTESQVTSEKSHRSTGGTKKRQKHEDEEEFINDTTDLITNTEKAQKKRARKTYDDEDKRERKSSKKRKLIARSDSENENDEAVKRKKKSNHKKRSSRITTNDDEVSQDNEEQLSDNEQDDNESDNEDKPKRKPTSRKSTSRSKRSSISKTSQRQSEQAGRYKSKATISSSEDESDNEPSRPTIQSAEDQEEEEVEDANEGSPVEEAEQEEQEEQEEEEEEEEEEIVQNEEQEPEEEEQEEQAPEDLDISDED
;
A
#
# COMPACT_ATOMS: atom_id res chain seq x y z
N MET A 1 -28.48 -59.29 26.30
CA MET A 1 -29.28 -60.50 26.62
C MET A 1 -30.43 -60.06 27.50
N SER A 2 -31.58 -60.75 27.46
CA SER A 2 -32.65 -60.51 28.45
C SER A 2 -32.32 -61.24 29.75
N SER A 3 -32.81 -60.74 30.89
CA SER A 3 -32.57 -61.28 32.23
C SER A 3 -33.89 -61.66 32.90
N MET A 4 -33.86 -62.72 33.70
CA MET A 4 -34.93 -63.10 34.65
C MET A 4 -36.28 -63.50 34.04
N VAL A 5 -36.26 -64.60 33.30
CA VAL A 5 -36.94 -65.80 33.83
C VAL A 5 -35.86 -66.86 34.00
N GLU A 6 -35.75 -67.47 35.18
CA GLU A 6 -34.89 -68.63 35.38
C GLU A 6 -35.52 -69.84 34.67
N PRO A 7 -34.89 -70.43 33.65
CA PRO A 7 -35.32 -71.72 33.14
C PRO A 7 -34.78 -72.82 34.07
N SER A 8 -35.54 -73.92 34.18
CA SER A 8 -35.01 -75.22 34.59
C SER A 8 -33.74 -75.58 33.79
N HIS A 9 -32.89 -76.43 34.37
CA HIS A 9 -31.62 -76.91 33.78
C HIS A 9 -31.69 -77.03 32.26
N ARG A 10 -30.81 -76.31 31.57
CA ARG A 10 -30.75 -76.33 30.11
C ARG A 10 -29.92 -77.53 29.66
N SER A 11 -30.54 -78.70 29.50
CA SER A 11 -29.97 -79.77 28.70
C SER A 11 -30.37 -79.63 27.22
N ILE A 12 -29.53 -80.15 26.32
CA ILE A 12 -29.94 -80.52 24.96
C ILE A 12 -29.97 -82.04 24.88
N GLU A 13 -31.08 -82.55 24.40
CA GLU A 13 -31.31 -83.95 24.05
C GLU A 13 -30.67 -84.27 22.69
N ILE A 14 -29.64 -85.14 22.68
CA ILE A 14 -29.02 -85.68 21.47
C ILE A 14 -29.52 -87.13 21.27
N PRO A 15 -30.32 -87.42 20.22
CA PRO A 15 -30.84 -88.76 19.96
C PRO A 15 -29.75 -89.69 19.43
N LEU A 16 -29.70 -90.92 19.94
CA LEU A 16 -28.76 -91.96 19.47
C LEU A 16 -29.27 -92.66 18.21
N HIS A 17 -28.35 -93.18 17.38
CA HIS A 17 -28.66 -93.83 16.11
C HIS A 17 -29.28 -95.24 16.27
N SER A 18 -29.25 -95.82 17.48
CA SER A 18 -29.56 -97.24 17.71
C SER A 18 -30.47 -97.56 18.91
N GLY A 19 -31.22 -96.58 19.43
CA GLY A 19 -32.27 -96.80 20.43
C GLY A 19 -33.10 -95.56 20.74
N ASP A 20 -34.16 -95.70 21.53
CA ASP A 20 -34.95 -94.58 22.10
C ASP A 20 -34.20 -93.84 23.25
N GLU A 21 -32.90 -94.10 23.41
CA GLU A 21 -32.05 -93.47 24.42
C GLU A 21 -31.40 -92.17 23.89
N VAL A 22 -31.21 -91.21 24.78
CA VAL A 22 -30.90 -89.82 24.45
C VAL A 22 -29.79 -89.32 25.39
N ILE A 23 -28.74 -88.72 24.83
CA ILE A 23 -27.69 -88.07 25.62
C ILE A 23 -28.15 -86.65 25.98
N GLU A 24 -28.40 -86.38 27.26
CA GLU A 24 -28.59 -85.02 27.77
C GLU A 24 -27.23 -84.32 27.98
N VAL A 25 -26.92 -83.33 27.13
CA VAL A 25 -25.76 -82.45 27.31
C VAL A 25 -26.16 -81.20 28.08
N SER A 26 -25.62 -81.00 29.28
CA SER A 26 -25.85 -79.80 30.09
C SER A 26 -25.17 -78.56 29.50
N LEU A 27 -25.94 -77.56 29.10
CA LEU A 27 -25.43 -76.32 28.48
C LEU A 27 -24.72 -75.36 29.45
N ASP A 28 -24.82 -75.62 30.76
CA ASP A 28 -24.11 -74.85 31.80
C ASP A 28 -22.63 -75.28 31.91
N GLN A 29 -22.29 -76.50 31.47
CA GLN A 29 -20.92 -77.04 31.46
C GLN A 29 -20.67 -77.81 30.16
N LEU A 30 -20.29 -77.09 29.10
CA LEU A 30 -20.05 -77.68 27.78
C LEU A 30 -18.72 -78.46 27.74
N PRO A 31 -18.68 -79.70 27.21
CA PRO A 31 -17.46 -80.51 27.06
C PRO A 31 -16.41 -79.88 26.12
N ASP A 32 -15.33 -80.61 25.83
CA ASP A 32 -14.39 -80.19 24.79
C ASP A 32 -15.04 -80.30 23.39
N GLY A 33 -14.72 -79.35 22.51
CA GLY A 33 -15.30 -79.25 21.18
C GLY A 33 -15.01 -80.47 20.31
N GLN A 34 -13.86 -81.13 20.52
CA GLN A 34 -13.47 -82.33 19.77
C GLN A 34 -14.25 -83.59 20.20
N GLU A 35 -14.57 -83.73 21.49
CA GLU A 35 -15.41 -84.81 22.00
C GLU A 35 -16.84 -84.68 21.47
N VAL A 36 -17.40 -83.46 21.54
CA VAL A 36 -18.71 -83.12 20.98
C VAL A 36 -18.76 -83.35 19.46
N LEU A 37 -17.72 -82.96 18.72
CA LEU A 37 -17.60 -83.24 17.28
C LEU A 37 -17.64 -84.74 16.99
N ALA A 38 -16.90 -85.55 17.76
CA ALA A 38 -16.87 -87.00 17.58
C ALA A 38 -18.26 -87.62 17.84
N ILE A 39 -18.95 -87.22 18.91
CA ILE A 39 -20.32 -87.70 19.24
C ILE A 39 -21.30 -87.33 18.12
N LEU A 40 -21.33 -86.06 17.69
CA LEU A 40 -22.25 -85.58 16.65
C LEU A 40 -22.02 -86.24 15.28
N GLN A 41 -20.79 -86.64 14.98
CA GLN A 41 -20.45 -87.40 13.77
C GLN A 41 -20.82 -88.89 13.88
N GLN A 42 -20.56 -89.53 15.03
CA GLN A 42 -20.83 -90.96 15.24
C GLN A 42 -22.33 -91.27 15.23
N GLU A 43 -23.14 -90.41 15.86
CA GLU A 43 -24.60 -90.59 15.97
C GLU A 43 -25.39 -89.95 14.81
N ASN A 44 -24.72 -89.34 13.83
CA ASN A 44 -25.30 -88.72 12.62
C ASN A 44 -26.41 -87.70 12.95
N CYS A 45 -26.13 -86.80 13.90
CA CYS A 45 -27.15 -86.00 14.57
C CYS A 45 -27.82 -84.94 13.65
N PRO A 46 -29.14 -84.69 13.81
CA PRO A 46 -29.87 -83.65 13.08
C PRO A 46 -29.22 -82.27 13.16
N LEU A 47 -29.11 -81.61 12.00
CA LEU A 47 -28.29 -80.41 11.81
C LEU A 47 -28.68 -79.20 12.69
N HIS A 48 -29.95 -79.08 13.11
CA HIS A 48 -30.36 -78.02 14.05
C HIS A 48 -29.68 -78.14 15.43
N ILE A 49 -29.33 -79.36 15.86
CA ILE A 49 -28.62 -79.62 17.11
C ILE A 49 -27.21 -79.02 17.03
N TRP A 50 -26.51 -79.23 15.92
CA TRP A 50 -25.18 -78.64 15.67
C TRP A 50 -25.22 -77.11 15.76
N VAL A 51 -26.20 -76.46 15.13
CA VAL A 51 -26.35 -74.99 15.18
C VAL A 51 -26.69 -74.51 16.58
N THR A 52 -27.59 -75.20 17.29
CA THR A 52 -27.99 -74.78 18.64
C THR A 52 -26.83 -74.94 19.62
N LEU A 53 -26.15 -76.10 19.61
CA LEU A 53 -25.01 -76.35 20.47
C LEU A 53 -23.86 -75.38 20.19
N ALA A 54 -23.53 -75.12 18.92
CA ALA A 54 -22.58 -74.08 18.54
C ALA A 54 -22.98 -72.70 19.10
N LEU A 55 -24.25 -72.30 19.00
CA LEU A 55 -24.73 -71.03 19.57
C LEU A 55 -24.64 -70.96 21.11
N GLU A 56 -24.54 -72.08 21.83
CA GLU A 56 -24.25 -72.11 23.26
C GLU A 56 -22.74 -72.05 23.55
N TYR A 57 -21.89 -72.76 22.78
CA TYR A 57 -20.42 -72.54 22.81
C TYR A 57 -20.07 -71.07 22.57
N TYR A 58 -20.78 -70.41 21.64
CA TYR A 58 -20.65 -68.99 21.36
C TYR A 58 -21.05 -68.08 22.54
N ARG A 59 -22.01 -68.48 23.39
CA ARG A 59 -22.40 -67.73 24.58
C ARG A 59 -21.43 -67.89 25.74
N GLN A 60 -20.65 -68.97 25.77
CA GLN A 60 -19.55 -69.18 26.71
C GLN A 60 -18.21 -68.58 26.22
N ASP A 61 -18.24 -67.73 25.18
CA ASP A 61 -17.06 -67.16 24.50
C ASP A 61 -16.02 -68.21 23.97
N LYS A 62 -16.40 -69.49 23.88
CA LYS A 62 -15.61 -70.60 23.29
C LYS A 62 -15.58 -70.49 21.75
N ALA A 63 -14.94 -69.44 21.26
CA ALA A 63 -15.04 -68.97 19.87
C ALA A 63 -14.25 -69.80 18.83
N LYS A 64 -13.36 -70.71 19.25
CA LYS A 64 -12.67 -71.65 18.35
C LYS A 64 -13.58 -72.84 18.03
N ASP A 65 -14.03 -73.51 19.07
CA ASP A 65 -14.89 -74.69 19.07
C ASP A 65 -16.17 -74.41 18.27
N PHE A 66 -16.77 -73.21 18.46
CA PHE A 66 -17.87 -72.69 17.65
C PHE A 66 -17.64 -72.79 16.13
N VAL A 67 -16.44 -72.40 15.68
CA VAL A 67 -16.06 -72.38 14.26
C VAL A 67 -15.77 -73.79 13.76
N GLU A 68 -15.14 -74.63 14.58
CA GLU A 68 -14.81 -76.02 14.21
C GLU A 68 -16.05 -76.91 14.14
N ILE A 69 -17.02 -76.72 15.05
CA ILE A 69 -18.35 -77.34 15.00
C ILE A 69 -19.10 -76.92 13.73
N LEU A 70 -19.19 -75.61 13.43
CA LEU A 70 -19.93 -75.15 12.24
C LEU A 70 -19.22 -75.50 10.91
N LYS A 71 -17.89 -75.49 10.85
CA LYS A 71 -17.15 -75.97 9.66
C LYS A 71 -17.35 -77.47 9.43
N SER A 72 -17.31 -78.27 10.49
CA SER A 72 -17.52 -79.72 10.39
C SER A 72 -18.95 -80.05 9.97
N ALA A 73 -19.95 -79.34 10.51
CA ALA A 73 -21.33 -79.42 10.03
C ALA A 73 -21.43 -79.10 8.53
N CYS A 74 -20.79 -78.01 8.07
CA CYS A 74 -20.77 -77.62 6.65
C CYS A 74 -20.09 -78.65 5.74
N ASN A 75 -19.15 -79.46 6.25
CA ASN A 75 -18.54 -80.56 5.52
C ASN A 75 -19.46 -81.79 5.47
N GLU A 76 -20.05 -82.19 6.59
CA GLU A 76 -20.91 -83.39 6.66
C GLU A 76 -22.19 -83.25 5.83
N ILE A 77 -22.71 -82.03 5.72
CA ILE A 77 -23.74 -81.64 4.75
C ILE A 77 -23.41 -82.06 3.31
N ASN A 78 -22.13 -82.00 2.88
CA ASN A 78 -21.74 -82.41 1.53
C ASN A 78 -21.68 -83.94 1.37
N ASN A 79 -21.43 -84.67 2.46
CA ASN A 79 -21.48 -86.14 2.49
C ASN A 79 -22.93 -86.63 2.44
N GLN A 80 -23.80 -86.11 3.32
CA GLN A 80 -25.21 -86.47 3.40
C GLN A 80 -25.98 -86.23 2.09
N ARG A 81 -25.59 -85.23 1.28
CA ARG A 81 -26.17 -84.97 -0.06
C ARG A 81 -26.08 -86.15 -1.04
N GLN A 82 -25.23 -87.14 -0.79
CA GLN A 82 -25.12 -88.34 -1.64
C GLN A 82 -26.10 -89.46 -1.28
N GLN A 83 -26.81 -89.38 -0.13
CA GLN A 83 -27.62 -90.49 0.37
C GLN A 83 -29.08 -90.10 0.69
N GLN A 84 -29.96 -90.60 -0.19
CA GLN A 84 -31.43 -90.69 -0.07
C GLN A 84 -32.30 -89.42 -0.20
N THR A 85 -33.51 -89.64 -0.71
CA THR A 85 -34.50 -88.62 -1.09
C THR A 85 -35.82 -88.75 -0.32
N SER A 86 -35.89 -88.19 0.89
CA SER A 86 -37.16 -87.85 1.56
C SER A 86 -36.92 -86.98 2.80
N GLY A 87 -37.08 -85.65 2.69
CA GLY A 87 -36.85 -84.70 3.80
C GLY A 87 -36.25 -83.35 3.41
N GLN A 88 -35.68 -83.27 2.20
CA GLN A 88 -34.93 -82.15 1.60
C GLN A 88 -35.19 -80.75 2.21
N ARG A 89 -36.43 -80.25 2.14
CA ARG A 89 -36.76 -78.85 2.47
C ARG A 89 -36.43 -78.43 3.92
N ALA A 90 -36.44 -79.36 4.88
CA ALA A 90 -36.05 -79.05 6.26
C ALA A 90 -34.52 -79.01 6.41
N GLN A 91 -33.83 -80.01 5.86
CA GLN A 91 -32.37 -80.09 5.83
C GLN A 91 -31.75 -78.91 5.06
N GLU A 92 -32.38 -78.46 3.97
CA GLU A 92 -32.00 -77.25 3.22
C GLU A 92 -32.09 -75.98 4.08
N THR A 93 -33.13 -75.83 4.90
CA THR A 93 -33.25 -74.67 5.79
C THR A 93 -32.25 -74.67 6.94
N ASP A 94 -31.88 -75.84 7.48
CA ASP A 94 -30.83 -75.93 8.50
C ASP A 94 -29.42 -75.82 7.90
N GLN A 95 -29.19 -76.34 6.69
CA GLN A 95 -27.95 -76.09 5.93
C GLN A 95 -27.75 -74.60 5.70
N MET A 96 -28.80 -73.90 5.30
CA MET A 96 -28.79 -72.45 5.12
C MET A 96 -28.42 -71.75 6.44
N ARG A 97 -29.02 -72.14 7.58
CA ARG A 97 -28.68 -71.61 8.92
C ARG A 97 -27.23 -71.85 9.35
N CYS A 98 -26.62 -73.00 9.03
CA CYS A 98 -25.19 -73.25 9.29
C CYS A 98 -24.29 -72.27 8.53
N LEU A 99 -24.57 -72.06 7.25
CA LEU A 99 -23.80 -71.18 6.38
C LEU A 99 -23.98 -69.71 6.78
N ASP A 100 -25.22 -69.31 7.13
CA ASP A 100 -25.57 -67.99 7.66
C ASP A 100 -24.81 -67.64 8.94
N THR A 101 -24.85 -68.55 9.93
CA THR A 101 -24.27 -68.30 11.26
C THR A 101 -22.75 -68.25 11.20
N LEU A 102 -22.13 -69.11 10.38
CA LEU A 102 -20.69 -69.08 10.11
C LEU A 102 -20.29 -67.81 9.34
N ALA A 103 -21.03 -67.42 8.29
CA ALA A 103 -20.75 -66.22 7.51
C ALA A 103 -20.92 -64.93 8.34
N ALA A 104 -21.99 -64.81 9.12
CA ALA A 104 -22.23 -63.68 10.02
C ALA A 104 -21.16 -63.56 11.11
N TYR A 105 -20.65 -64.69 11.61
CA TYR A 105 -19.50 -64.70 12.51
C TYR A 105 -18.22 -64.22 11.82
N TYR A 106 -17.95 -64.63 10.59
CA TYR A 106 -16.82 -64.09 9.80
C TYR A 106 -16.93 -62.58 9.55
N VAL A 107 -18.13 -62.04 9.29
CA VAL A 107 -18.35 -60.58 9.24
C VAL A 107 -18.02 -59.93 10.59
N LYS A 108 -18.40 -60.55 11.71
CA LYS A 108 -18.08 -60.06 13.06
C LYS A 108 -16.59 -60.15 13.39
N LEU A 109 -15.86 -61.13 12.87
CA LEU A 109 -14.40 -61.18 12.95
C LEU A 109 -13.75 -60.08 12.11
N GLY A 110 -14.13 -59.93 10.84
CA GLY A 110 -13.63 -58.85 9.97
C GLY A 110 -13.92 -57.43 10.51
N HIS A 111 -14.96 -57.26 11.34
CA HIS A 111 -15.19 -56.01 12.06
C HIS A 111 -14.22 -55.78 13.25
N ARG A 112 -13.72 -56.84 13.89
CA ARG A 112 -12.79 -56.75 15.04
C ARG A 112 -11.32 -56.78 14.62
N GLU A 113 -11.02 -57.38 13.47
CA GLU A 113 -9.67 -57.57 12.96
C GLU A 113 -9.08 -56.26 12.41
N LYS A 114 -7.82 -55.97 12.78
CA LYS A 114 -7.12 -54.71 12.44
C LYS A 114 -6.20 -54.85 11.22
N ALA A 115 -5.76 -56.07 10.90
CA ALA A 115 -4.94 -56.31 9.72
C ALA A 115 -5.81 -56.24 8.45
N LYS A 116 -5.55 -55.25 7.58
CA LYS A 116 -6.32 -54.98 6.35
C LYS A 116 -6.47 -56.20 5.44
N GLU A 117 -5.48 -57.10 5.44
CA GLU A 117 -5.45 -58.35 4.69
C GLU A 117 -6.38 -59.40 5.31
N LYS A 118 -6.16 -59.78 6.59
CA LYS A 118 -7.03 -60.72 7.32
C LYS A 118 -8.49 -60.26 7.39
N LYS A 119 -8.71 -58.94 7.49
CA LYS A 119 -10.04 -58.31 7.39
C LYS A 119 -10.70 -58.56 6.04
N ARG A 120 -9.95 -58.41 4.94
CA ARG A 120 -10.40 -58.78 3.59
C ARG A 120 -10.60 -60.28 3.44
N GLU A 121 -9.73 -61.12 4.00
CA GLU A 121 -9.89 -62.59 4.01
C GLU A 121 -11.17 -63.05 4.73
N TYR A 122 -11.50 -62.48 5.88
CA TYR A 122 -12.76 -62.79 6.56
C TYR A 122 -13.98 -62.30 5.77
N PHE A 123 -13.89 -61.18 5.05
CA PHE A 123 -14.97 -60.73 4.16
C PHE A 123 -15.06 -61.55 2.86
N THR A 124 -13.96 -62.06 2.29
CA THR A 124 -14.01 -63.00 1.15
C THR A 124 -14.54 -64.36 1.57
N GLN A 125 -14.17 -64.87 2.75
CA GLN A 125 -14.75 -66.08 3.33
C GLN A 125 -16.26 -65.92 3.60
N ALA A 126 -16.69 -64.81 4.21
CA ALA A 126 -18.10 -64.53 4.45
C ALA A 126 -18.91 -64.36 3.14
N THR A 127 -18.41 -63.60 2.17
CA THR A 127 -19.09 -63.46 0.87
C THR A 127 -19.17 -64.77 0.12
N LEU A 128 -18.11 -65.58 0.12
CA LEU A 128 -18.11 -66.92 -0.48
C LEU A 128 -19.21 -67.79 0.15
N LEU A 129 -19.27 -67.91 1.48
CA LEU A 129 -20.31 -68.66 2.18
C LEU A 129 -21.73 -68.18 1.82
N TYR A 130 -21.97 -66.86 1.83
CA TYR A 130 -23.25 -66.30 1.38
C TYR A 130 -23.56 -66.59 -0.10
N THR A 131 -22.57 -66.79 -0.98
CA THR A 131 -22.82 -67.23 -2.38
C THR A 131 -23.04 -68.75 -2.52
N HIS A 132 -22.57 -69.56 -1.57
CA HIS A 132 -22.89 -70.99 -1.54
C HIS A 132 -24.32 -71.24 -1.07
N ALA A 133 -24.80 -70.50 -0.07
CA ALA A 133 -26.15 -70.64 0.46
C ALA A 133 -27.24 -70.05 -0.46
N ASP A 134 -26.95 -68.98 -1.21
CA ASP A 134 -27.82 -68.45 -2.27
C ASP A 134 -28.17 -69.50 -3.35
N LYS A 135 -27.29 -70.50 -3.56
CA LYS A 135 -27.51 -71.64 -4.49
C LYS A 135 -28.48 -72.68 -3.94
N ILE A 136 -28.91 -72.54 -2.68
CA ILE A 136 -29.86 -73.41 -1.97
C ILE A 136 -31.20 -72.68 -1.86
N LEU A 137 -31.19 -71.47 -1.29
CA LEU A 137 -32.37 -70.62 -1.14
C LEU A 137 -31.98 -69.17 -1.49
N MET A 138 -32.36 -68.74 -2.69
CA MET A 138 -32.10 -67.38 -3.17
C MET A 138 -32.91 -66.35 -2.36
N TYR A 139 -32.30 -65.20 -2.08
CA TYR A 139 -32.95 -64.04 -1.44
C TYR A 139 -33.47 -64.28 -0.02
N ASP A 140 -32.82 -65.12 0.78
CA ASP A 140 -33.09 -65.17 2.22
C ASP A 140 -32.77 -63.84 2.94
N LEU A 141 -33.53 -63.56 4.00
CA LEU A 141 -33.48 -62.32 4.78
C LEU A 141 -32.12 -62.06 5.43
N ASN A 142 -31.50 -63.09 6.02
CA ASN A 142 -30.25 -62.97 6.75
C ASN A 142 -29.07 -62.82 5.78
N HIS A 143 -29.13 -63.51 4.64
CA HIS A 143 -28.13 -63.44 3.56
C HIS A 143 -28.05 -62.02 2.99
N LEU A 144 -29.21 -61.44 2.68
CA LEU A 144 -29.31 -60.05 2.22
C LEU A 144 -28.86 -59.06 3.30
N LEU A 145 -29.21 -59.31 4.57
CA LEU A 145 -28.78 -58.49 5.70
C LEU A 145 -27.26 -58.54 5.93
N GLY A 146 -26.67 -59.74 5.87
CA GLY A 146 -25.23 -59.98 6.04
C GLY A 146 -24.40 -59.35 4.93
N ARG A 147 -24.83 -59.47 3.68
CA ARG A 147 -24.23 -58.74 2.55
C ARG A 147 -24.38 -57.23 2.68
N ALA A 148 -25.54 -56.74 3.13
CA ALA A 148 -25.74 -55.32 3.38
C ALA A 148 -24.79 -54.79 4.46
N TYR A 149 -24.50 -55.58 5.50
CA TYR A 149 -23.48 -55.27 6.50
C TYR A 149 -22.06 -55.31 5.92
N ILE A 150 -21.69 -56.30 5.10
CA ILE A 150 -20.36 -56.32 4.44
C ILE A 150 -20.17 -55.04 3.60
N CYS A 151 -21.12 -54.71 2.72
CA CYS A 151 -21.02 -53.50 1.88
C CYS A 151 -21.03 -52.18 2.68
N LEU A 152 -21.57 -52.19 3.90
CA LEU A 152 -21.51 -51.06 4.84
C LEU A 152 -20.16 -50.98 5.58
N LEU A 153 -19.52 -52.11 5.86
CA LEU A 153 -18.19 -52.19 6.51
C LEU A 153 -17.02 -52.03 5.54
N GLU A 154 -17.21 -52.35 4.26
CA GLU A 154 -16.25 -52.04 3.19
C GLU A 154 -16.22 -50.53 2.84
N GLY A 155 -17.23 -49.75 3.23
CA GLY A 155 -17.29 -48.29 3.03
C GLY A 155 -17.56 -47.84 1.59
N ASP A 156 -16.95 -48.47 0.58
CA ASP A 156 -17.01 -48.05 -0.83
C ASP A 156 -18.40 -48.26 -1.47
N LYS A 157 -19.20 -49.21 -0.96
CA LYS A 157 -20.38 -49.78 -1.65
C LYS A 157 -21.71 -49.36 -1.02
N MET A 158 -21.78 -48.14 -0.47
CA MET A 158 -22.94 -47.63 0.30
C MET A 158 -24.28 -47.71 -0.43
N ASP A 159 -24.31 -47.50 -1.75
CA ASP A 159 -25.55 -47.61 -2.55
C ASP A 159 -25.98 -49.07 -2.75
N GLN A 160 -25.03 -50.00 -2.88
CA GLN A 160 -25.33 -51.43 -2.93
C GLN A 160 -25.84 -51.91 -1.56
N ALA A 161 -25.21 -51.46 -0.47
CA ALA A 161 -25.68 -51.72 0.89
C ALA A 161 -27.13 -51.23 1.09
N GLU A 162 -27.46 -50.01 0.63
CA GLU A 162 -28.83 -49.50 0.74
C GLU A 162 -29.82 -50.32 -0.11
N GLN A 163 -29.43 -50.77 -1.31
CA GLN A 163 -30.25 -51.66 -2.12
C GLN A 163 -30.52 -52.99 -1.39
N GLN A 164 -29.50 -53.64 -0.80
CA GLN A 164 -29.68 -54.87 -0.04
C GLN A 164 -30.62 -54.68 1.17
N PHE A 165 -30.42 -53.62 1.98
CA PHE A 165 -31.35 -53.33 3.08
C PHE A 165 -32.76 -52.95 2.58
N ASN A 166 -32.92 -52.38 1.38
CA ASN A 166 -34.24 -52.15 0.77
C ASN A 166 -34.93 -53.46 0.39
N PHE A 167 -34.23 -54.45 -0.17
CA PHE A 167 -34.81 -55.78 -0.43
C PHE A 167 -35.29 -56.45 0.86
N VAL A 168 -34.47 -56.42 1.92
CA VAL A 168 -34.84 -56.93 3.26
C VAL A 168 -36.09 -56.24 3.81
N LEU A 169 -36.25 -54.93 3.62
CA LEU A 169 -37.42 -54.19 4.10
C LEU A 169 -38.65 -54.32 3.19
N ASN A 170 -38.49 -54.69 1.92
CA ASN A 170 -39.59 -55.05 1.04
C ASN A 170 -40.19 -56.41 1.42
N GLN A 171 -39.35 -57.36 1.87
CA GLN A 171 -39.78 -58.63 2.46
C GLN A 171 -40.38 -58.44 3.86
N MET A 172 -39.67 -57.75 4.76
CA MET A 172 -40.12 -57.48 6.13
C MET A 172 -39.93 -56.00 6.52
N GLN A 173 -41.00 -55.21 6.36
CA GLN A 173 -41.03 -53.76 6.60
C GLN A 173 -40.65 -53.30 8.02
N ASN A 174 -40.63 -54.23 8.98
CA ASN A 174 -40.37 -54.02 10.40
C ASN A 174 -39.02 -54.61 10.88
N ASN A 175 -38.16 -55.11 9.98
CA ASN A 175 -36.85 -55.67 10.37
C ASN A 175 -35.93 -54.58 10.95
N ILE A 176 -35.66 -54.64 12.26
CA ILE A 176 -34.97 -53.60 13.03
C ILE A 176 -33.51 -53.42 12.57
N PRO A 177 -32.64 -54.46 12.50
CA PRO A 177 -31.32 -54.38 11.88
C PRO A 177 -31.29 -53.67 10.52
N ALA A 178 -32.25 -53.95 9.62
CA ALA A 178 -32.30 -53.32 8.31
C ALA A 178 -32.75 -51.84 8.35
N LEU A 179 -33.68 -51.48 9.25
CA LEU A 179 -34.01 -50.07 9.52
C LEU A 179 -32.80 -49.30 10.06
N LEU A 180 -32.00 -49.92 10.94
CA LEU A 180 -30.80 -49.32 11.52
C LEU A 180 -29.66 -49.19 10.51
N GLY A 181 -29.39 -50.22 9.71
CA GLY A 181 -28.40 -50.18 8.63
C GLY A 181 -28.66 -49.03 7.66
N ARG A 182 -29.92 -48.86 7.22
CA ARG A 182 -30.32 -47.71 6.41
C ARG A 182 -30.25 -46.37 7.14
N ALA A 183 -30.56 -46.32 8.44
CA ALA A 183 -30.44 -45.09 9.21
C ALA A 183 -28.98 -44.62 9.29
N CYS A 184 -28.03 -45.55 9.45
CA CYS A 184 -26.59 -45.28 9.38
C CYS A 184 -26.14 -44.84 7.97
N ILE A 185 -26.62 -45.49 6.91
CA ILE A 185 -26.33 -45.05 5.51
C ILE A 185 -26.86 -43.63 5.27
N ALA A 186 -28.11 -43.34 5.65
CA ALA A 186 -28.69 -42.01 5.51
C ALA A 186 -27.94 -40.95 6.32
N PHE A 187 -27.47 -41.29 7.52
CA PHE A 187 -26.63 -40.43 8.34
C PHE A 187 -25.28 -40.13 7.68
N ASN A 188 -24.61 -41.14 7.12
CA ASN A 188 -23.33 -40.98 6.39
C ASN A 188 -23.52 -40.19 5.07
N LYS A 189 -24.64 -40.40 4.36
CA LYS A 189 -25.10 -39.60 3.22
C LYS A 189 -25.55 -38.17 3.61
N LYS A 190 -25.49 -37.80 4.89
CA LYS A 190 -25.85 -36.49 5.47
C LYS A 190 -27.36 -36.15 5.42
N ASP A 191 -28.25 -37.10 5.06
CA ASP A 191 -29.69 -36.94 5.28
C ASP A 191 -30.07 -37.35 6.72
N TYR A 192 -29.75 -36.46 7.65
CA TYR A 192 -30.10 -36.60 9.05
C TYR A 192 -31.62 -36.61 9.29
N ARG A 193 -32.46 -36.13 8.34
CA ARG A 193 -33.92 -36.11 8.47
C ARG A 193 -34.53 -37.47 8.14
N GLN A 194 -34.06 -38.14 7.09
CA GLN A 194 -34.42 -39.51 6.78
C GLN A 194 -33.88 -40.48 7.85
N ALA A 195 -32.61 -40.33 8.25
CA ALA A 195 -32.01 -41.13 9.33
C ALA A 195 -32.83 -41.06 10.64
N LEU A 196 -33.18 -39.85 11.09
CA LEU A 196 -34.02 -39.62 12.27
C LEU A 196 -35.41 -40.27 12.16
N ASN A 197 -36.02 -40.30 10.97
CA ASN A 197 -37.28 -40.99 10.75
C ASN A 197 -37.13 -42.52 10.78
N LEU A 198 -36.01 -43.06 10.30
CA LEU A 198 -35.70 -44.50 10.35
C LEU A 198 -35.40 -44.96 11.79
N TYR A 199 -34.58 -44.22 12.55
CA TYR A 199 -34.35 -44.51 13.98
C TYR A 199 -35.67 -44.47 14.78
N LYS A 200 -36.56 -43.51 14.51
CA LYS A 200 -37.91 -43.47 15.13
C LYS A 200 -38.81 -44.65 14.72
N ARG A 201 -38.67 -45.19 13.51
CA ARG A 201 -39.38 -46.42 13.09
C ARG A 201 -38.83 -47.64 13.83
N ALA A 202 -37.52 -47.76 13.97
CA ALA A 202 -36.90 -48.85 14.71
C ALA A 202 -37.27 -48.83 16.21
N LEU A 203 -37.22 -47.66 16.85
CA LEU A 203 -37.62 -47.48 18.26
C LEU A 203 -39.10 -47.82 18.53
N LYS A 204 -39.99 -47.64 17.54
CA LYS A 204 -41.40 -48.08 17.64
C LYS A 204 -41.58 -49.60 17.65
N GLN A 205 -40.63 -50.36 17.09
CA GLN A 205 -40.70 -51.83 17.02
C GLN A 205 -39.94 -52.52 18.16
N ALA A 206 -38.91 -51.86 18.74
CA ALA A 206 -38.18 -52.36 19.90
C ALA A 206 -37.97 -51.26 20.96
N PRO A 207 -38.93 -51.07 21.89
CA PRO A 207 -38.80 -50.07 22.95
C PRO A 207 -37.79 -50.44 24.05
N GLU A 208 -37.60 -51.72 24.37
CA GLU A 208 -36.89 -52.14 25.59
C GLU A 208 -35.37 -52.33 25.43
N ASN A 209 -34.89 -52.82 24.28
CA ASN A 209 -33.47 -53.18 24.07
C ASN A 209 -32.68 -52.08 23.28
N SER A 210 -32.93 -50.80 23.57
CA SER A 210 -32.78 -49.72 22.57
C SER A 210 -31.64 -48.71 22.77
N SER A 211 -30.64 -48.95 23.63
CA SER A 211 -29.56 -47.98 23.94
C SER A 211 -28.82 -47.46 22.68
N GLY A 212 -28.40 -48.35 21.79
CA GLY A 212 -27.75 -47.99 20.52
C GLY A 212 -28.65 -47.21 19.54
N ILE A 213 -29.97 -47.45 19.56
CA ILE A 213 -30.94 -46.70 18.74
C ILE A 213 -31.07 -45.27 19.27
N HIS A 214 -31.06 -45.11 20.60
CA HIS A 214 -31.06 -43.81 21.24
C HIS A 214 -29.77 -43.00 20.96
N VAL A 215 -28.59 -43.64 20.92
CA VAL A 215 -27.33 -43.00 20.48
C VAL A 215 -27.40 -42.53 19.02
N GLY A 216 -27.87 -43.37 18.09
CA GLY A 216 -28.05 -42.99 16.69
C GLY A 216 -29.04 -41.83 16.49
N LEU A 217 -30.16 -41.86 17.22
CA LEU A 217 -31.16 -40.79 17.25
C LEU A 217 -30.60 -39.48 17.84
N ALA A 218 -29.81 -39.57 18.91
CA ALA A 218 -29.17 -38.43 19.56
C ALA A 218 -28.14 -37.76 18.64
N ASN A 219 -27.30 -38.55 17.97
CA ASN A 219 -26.35 -38.08 16.96
C ASN A 219 -27.08 -37.37 15.80
N ALA A 220 -28.20 -37.92 15.32
CA ALA A 220 -29.04 -37.26 14.30
C ALA A 220 -29.68 -35.96 14.81
N PHE A 221 -30.11 -35.87 16.08
CA PHE A 221 -30.56 -34.61 16.68
C PHE A 221 -29.43 -33.57 16.81
N ALA A 222 -28.22 -33.99 17.19
CA ALA A 222 -27.06 -33.11 17.32
C ALA A 222 -26.65 -32.51 15.97
N LYS A 223 -26.55 -33.32 14.91
CA LYS A 223 -26.28 -32.82 13.53
C LYS A 223 -27.43 -31.97 12.95
N LEU A 224 -28.64 -32.06 13.51
CA LEU A 224 -29.78 -31.19 13.22
C LEU A 224 -29.90 -29.99 14.18
N ASN A 225 -28.86 -29.69 14.95
CA ASN A 225 -28.77 -28.60 15.94
C ASN A 225 -29.92 -28.56 16.96
N LYS A 226 -30.34 -29.74 17.46
CA LYS A 226 -31.42 -29.92 18.45
C LYS A 226 -30.85 -30.49 19.75
N LEU A 227 -29.94 -29.72 20.35
CA LEU A 227 -29.05 -30.17 21.43
C LEU A 227 -29.81 -30.75 22.63
N GLU A 228 -30.83 -30.06 23.15
CA GLU A 228 -31.72 -30.55 24.22
C GLU A 228 -32.27 -31.97 23.96
N LYS A 229 -32.62 -32.26 22.70
CA LYS A 229 -33.25 -33.52 22.29
C LYS A 229 -32.21 -34.60 21.97
N ALA A 230 -30.98 -34.21 21.67
CA ALA A 230 -29.83 -35.11 21.69
C ALA A 230 -29.48 -35.50 23.13
N GLU A 231 -29.37 -34.53 24.05
CA GLU A 231 -29.07 -34.75 25.47
C GLU A 231 -30.10 -35.68 26.14
N LEU A 232 -31.40 -35.37 26.01
CA LEU A 232 -32.47 -36.25 26.49
C LEU A 232 -32.41 -37.66 25.88
N SER A 233 -31.96 -37.79 24.63
CA SER A 233 -31.83 -39.10 23.96
C SER A 233 -30.59 -39.87 24.44
N PHE A 234 -29.47 -39.20 24.74
CA PHE A 234 -28.30 -39.84 25.34
C PHE A 234 -28.52 -40.22 26.80
N ASN A 235 -29.17 -39.37 27.61
CA ASN A 235 -29.55 -39.70 28.99
C ASN A 235 -30.42 -40.97 29.01
N ARG A 236 -31.45 -41.05 28.14
CA ARG A 236 -32.25 -42.27 27.93
C ARG A 236 -31.42 -43.51 27.56
N ALA A 237 -30.33 -43.35 26.79
CA ALA A 237 -29.45 -44.47 26.47
C ALA A 237 -28.65 -44.97 27.68
N ILE A 238 -28.28 -44.07 28.60
CA ILE A 238 -27.58 -44.39 29.87
C ILE A 238 -28.54 -44.96 30.91
N ASP A 239 -29.79 -44.50 30.95
CA ASP A 239 -30.86 -45.06 31.79
C ASP A 239 -31.14 -46.54 31.43
N ILE A 240 -31.07 -46.87 30.13
CA ILE A 240 -31.24 -48.24 29.60
C ILE A 240 -29.95 -49.07 29.76
N ASP A 241 -28.80 -48.48 29.48
CA ASP A 241 -27.49 -49.13 29.55
C ASP A 241 -26.43 -48.20 30.18
N PRO A 242 -26.18 -48.33 31.50
CA PRO A 242 -25.18 -47.53 32.21
C PRO A 242 -23.73 -47.75 31.76
N LYS A 243 -23.46 -48.70 30.84
CA LYS A 243 -22.15 -48.96 30.23
C LYS A 243 -22.05 -48.42 28.79
N CYS A 244 -23.07 -47.75 28.27
CA CYS A 244 -23.11 -47.28 26.88
C CYS A 244 -22.11 -46.14 26.60
N VAL A 245 -20.87 -46.51 26.23
CA VAL A 245 -19.75 -45.59 25.92
C VAL A 245 -20.14 -44.51 24.92
N GLY A 246 -20.83 -44.88 23.83
CA GLY A 246 -21.28 -43.92 22.81
C GLY A 246 -22.25 -42.84 23.31
N ALA A 247 -23.02 -43.13 24.36
CA ALA A 247 -23.89 -42.14 25.00
C ALA A 247 -23.12 -41.22 25.95
N LEU A 248 -22.19 -41.78 26.74
CA LEU A 248 -21.31 -41.01 27.63
C LEU A 248 -20.43 -40.02 26.86
N VAL A 249 -19.85 -40.46 25.73
CA VAL A 249 -19.04 -39.60 24.84
C VAL A 249 -19.91 -38.54 24.16
N GLY A 250 -21.10 -38.92 23.67
CA GLY A 250 -22.05 -37.98 23.05
C GLY A 250 -22.44 -36.83 23.98
N LEU A 251 -22.72 -37.12 25.26
CA LEU A 251 -22.96 -36.10 26.28
C LEU A 251 -21.71 -35.29 26.62
N ALA A 252 -20.55 -35.93 26.76
CA ALA A 252 -19.31 -35.22 27.07
C ALA A 252 -18.96 -34.18 26.00
N ILE A 253 -19.19 -34.49 24.72
CA ILE A 253 -19.00 -33.55 23.61
C ILE A 253 -19.99 -32.40 23.69
N LEU A 254 -21.27 -32.66 23.99
CA LEU A 254 -22.26 -31.59 24.20
C LEU A 254 -21.85 -30.66 25.35
N GLU A 255 -21.42 -31.21 26.49
CA GLU A 255 -20.97 -30.44 27.65
C GLU A 255 -19.67 -29.65 27.40
N LEU A 256 -18.68 -30.25 26.72
CA LEU A 256 -17.45 -29.55 26.34
C LEU A 256 -17.74 -28.38 25.37
N ASN A 257 -18.68 -28.56 24.43
CA ASN A 257 -19.10 -27.52 23.50
C ASN A 257 -19.83 -26.34 24.19
N MET A 258 -20.42 -26.55 25.37
CA MET A 258 -21.02 -25.47 26.18
C MET A 258 -19.98 -24.59 26.87
N LYS A 259 -18.68 -24.98 26.87
CA LYS A 259 -17.51 -24.21 27.34
C LYS A 259 -17.52 -23.68 28.79
N THR A 260 -18.57 -23.92 29.60
CA THR A 260 -18.59 -23.46 31.00
C THR A 260 -17.72 -24.33 31.91
N PRO A 261 -17.05 -23.77 32.95
CA PRO A 261 -16.12 -24.52 33.80
C PRO A 261 -16.79 -25.57 34.71
N ALA A 262 -18.12 -25.58 34.80
CA ALA A 262 -18.87 -26.68 35.39
C ALA A 262 -19.12 -27.79 34.37
N SER A 263 -19.56 -27.44 33.15
CA SER A 263 -19.87 -28.40 32.09
C SER A 263 -18.61 -29.12 31.60
N ILE A 264 -17.47 -28.43 31.47
CA ILE A 264 -16.17 -29.05 31.15
C ILE A 264 -15.80 -30.14 32.17
N ARG A 265 -15.97 -29.89 33.48
CA ARG A 265 -15.71 -30.90 34.53
C ARG A 265 -16.66 -32.09 34.43
N ASN A 266 -17.95 -31.85 34.19
CA ASN A 266 -18.93 -32.92 34.00
C ASN A 266 -18.60 -33.78 32.75
N GLY A 267 -18.18 -33.16 31.65
CA GLY A 267 -17.78 -33.84 30.42
C GLY A 267 -16.54 -34.71 30.64
N VAL A 268 -15.54 -34.21 31.37
CA VAL A 268 -14.35 -35.00 31.74
C VAL A 268 -14.71 -36.17 32.66
N VAL A 269 -15.66 -36.03 33.59
CA VAL A 269 -16.16 -37.15 34.41
C VAL A 269 -16.91 -38.18 33.57
N LYS A 270 -17.65 -37.77 32.53
CA LYS A 270 -18.26 -38.71 31.57
C LYS A 270 -17.21 -39.41 30.69
N LEU A 271 -16.15 -38.71 30.27
CA LEU A 271 -15.04 -39.30 29.51
C LEU A 271 -14.20 -40.28 30.34
N SER A 272 -13.91 -39.99 31.61
CA SER A 272 -13.17 -40.92 32.47
C SER A 272 -13.99 -42.17 32.78
N ARG A 273 -15.31 -42.05 32.97
CA ARG A 273 -16.22 -43.20 33.06
C ARG A 273 -16.32 -43.99 31.74
N ALA A 274 -16.32 -43.30 30.59
CA ALA A 274 -16.27 -43.96 29.29
C ALA A 274 -14.97 -44.75 29.09
N TYR A 275 -13.82 -44.18 29.48
CA TYR A 275 -12.50 -44.82 29.44
C TYR A 275 -12.42 -46.06 30.35
N GLN A 276 -13.08 -46.04 31.52
CA GLN A 276 -13.17 -47.21 32.40
C GLN A 276 -13.96 -48.39 31.80
N TYR A 277 -14.85 -48.14 30.82
CA TYR A 277 -15.63 -49.18 30.16
C TYR A 277 -15.03 -49.62 28.81
N ASP A 278 -14.38 -48.70 28.08
CA ASP A 278 -13.68 -48.98 26.82
C ASP A 278 -12.39 -48.14 26.73
N PRO A 279 -11.25 -48.65 27.24
CA PRO A 279 -9.95 -48.00 27.13
C PRO A 279 -9.42 -47.91 25.70
N GLN A 280 -9.97 -48.69 24.76
CA GLN A 280 -9.53 -48.70 23.36
C GLN A 280 -10.29 -47.67 22.51
N ASN A 281 -11.26 -46.95 23.08
CA ASN A 281 -12.09 -46.02 22.33
C ASN A 281 -11.32 -44.76 21.89
N PRO A 282 -11.04 -44.57 20.60
CA PRO A 282 -10.21 -43.45 20.15
C PRO A 282 -10.89 -42.09 20.32
N MET A 283 -12.23 -42.05 20.34
CA MET A 283 -12.99 -40.82 20.59
C MET A 283 -12.84 -40.34 22.04
N VAL A 284 -12.80 -41.29 22.99
CA VAL A 284 -12.50 -41.00 24.40
C VAL A 284 -11.05 -40.56 24.55
N LEU A 285 -10.12 -41.28 23.94
CA LEU A 285 -8.68 -41.01 24.00
C LEU A 285 -8.34 -39.61 23.46
N ASN A 286 -8.84 -39.22 22.27
CA ASN A 286 -8.58 -37.88 21.71
C ASN A 286 -9.16 -36.75 22.57
N HIS A 287 -10.39 -36.90 23.08
CA HIS A 287 -10.98 -35.86 23.94
C HIS A 287 -10.32 -35.77 25.31
N LEU A 288 -9.83 -36.89 25.87
CA LEU A 288 -8.98 -36.87 27.07
C LEU A 288 -7.61 -36.25 26.78
N ALA A 289 -6.96 -36.57 25.67
CA ALA A 289 -5.69 -35.97 25.24
C ALA A 289 -5.82 -34.44 25.11
N ASN A 290 -6.89 -33.94 24.49
CA ASN A 290 -7.15 -32.50 24.42
C ASN A 290 -7.37 -31.86 25.81
N HIS A 291 -7.97 -32.58 26.77
CA HIS A 291 -8.10 -32.10 28.15
C HIS A 291 -6.75 -32.07 28.89
N PHE A 292 -5.94 -33.13 28.78
CA PHE A 292 -4.59 -33.17 29.37
C PHE A 292 -3.65 -32.13 28.76
N PHE A 293 -3.83 -31.74 27.49
CA PHE A 293 -3.12 -30.62 26.88
C PHE A 293 -3.38 -29.31 27.62
N PHE A 294 -4.65 -28.96 27.90
CA PHE A 294 -4.96 -27.75 28.67
C PHE A 294 -4.49 -27.82 30.14
N LYS A 295 -4.26 -29.03 30.65
CA LYS A 295 -3.61 -29.28 31.96
C LYS A 295 -2.07 -29.21 31.89
N LYS A 296 -1.47 -29.04 30.70
CA LYS A 296 -0.02 -29.09 30.41
C LYS A 296 0.65 -30.45 30.73
N ASP A 297 -0.11 -31.54 30.63
CA ASP A 297 0.29 -32.91 30.98
C ASP A 297 0.68 -33.68 29.69
N TYR A 298 1.66 -33.13 28.95
CA TYR A 298 1.94 -33.48 27.54
C TYR A 298 2.35 -34.94 27.33
N THR A 299 3.03 -35.56 28.28
CA THR A 299 3.39 -37.00 28.23
C THR A 299 2.15 -37.89 28.15
N ARG A 300 1.10 -37.57 28.91
CA ARG A 300 -0.22 -38.25 28.81
C ARG A 300 -0.93 -37.93 27.50
N VAL A 301 -0.79 -36.71 26.96
CA VAL A 301 -1.33 -36.38 25.62
C VAL A 301 -0.71 -37.29 24.56
N ARG A 302 0.63 -37.43 24.55
CA ARG A 302 1.35 -38.29 23.61
C ARG A 302 0.95 -39.76 23.74
N GLN A 303 0.90 -40.30 24.96
CA GLN A 303 0.46 -41.69 25.20
C GLN A 303 -0.97 -41.94 24.69
N LEU A 304 -1.94 -41.12 25.11
CA LEU A 304 -3.36 -41.30 24.76
C LEU A 304 -3.60 -41.13 23.25
N ALA A 305 -2.94 -40.15 22.60
CA ALA A 305 -3.09 -39.91 21.18
C ALA A 305 -2.38 -40.97 20.31
N MET A 306 -1.22 -41.50 20.73
CA MET A 306 -0.61 -42.67 20.07
C MET A 306 -1.50 -43.92 20.16
N HIS A 307 -2.13 -44.17 21.32
CA HIS A 307 -3.12 -45.24 21.44
C HIS A 307 -4.34 -45.00 20.54
N ALA A 308 -4.85 -43.77 20.45
CA ALA A 308 -5.97 -43.44 19.56
C ALA A 308 -5.64 -43.64 18.07
N LEU A 309 -4.43 -43.24 17.65
CA LEU A 309 -3.91 -43.45 16.29
C LEU A 309 -3.81 -44.95 15.96
N ASN A 310 -3.27 -45.76 16.89
CA ASN A 310 -3.11 -47.20 16.72
C ASN A 310 -4.41 -48.01 16.85
N TYR A 311 -5.48 -47.43 17.41
CA TYR A 311 -6.81 -48.07 17.52
C TYR A 311 -7.83 -47.57 16.48
N THR A 312 -7.47 -46.62 15.63
CA THR A 312 -8.34 -46.12 14.55
C THR A 312 -7.96 -46.69 13.18
N GLU A 313 -8.98 -46.99 12.37
CA GLU A 313 -8.88 -47.00 10.90
C GLU A 313 -9.47 -45.73 10.27
N ASN A 314 -10.32 -44.99 10.99
CA ASN A 314 -11.02 -43.80 10.49
C ASN A 314 -10.07 -42.60 10.35
N GLU A 315 -9.81 -42.18 9.11
CA GLU A 315 -8.91 -41.07 8.72
C GLU A 315 -9.16 -39.79 9.51
N ALA A 316 -10.42 -39.37 9.64
CA ALA A 316 -10.75 -38.13 10.37
C ALA A 316 -10.38 -38.19 11.86
N MET A 317 -10.42 -39.38 12.48
CA MET A 317 -10.01 -39.57 13.87
C MET A 317 -8.51 -39.72 14.01
N ARG A 318 -7.83 -40.31 13.00
CA ARG A 318 -6.36 -40.30 12.92
C ARG A 318 -5.82 -38.87 12.79
N ALA A 319 -6.46 -38.03 11.96
CA ALA A 319 -6.10 -36.62 11.82
C ALA A 319 -6.21 -35.84 13.14
N GLU A 320 -7.27 -36.08 13.93
CA GLU A 320 -7.38 -35.54 15.30
C GLU A 320 -6.27 -36.07 16.23
N SER A 321 -5.93 -37.36 16.16
CA SER A 321 -4.84 -37.96 16.96
C SER A 321 -3.49 -37.35 16.62
N CYS A 322 -3.13 -37.29 15.33
CA CYS A 322 -1.91 -36.65 14.82
C CYS A 322 -1.87 -35.16 15.20
N TYR A 323 -2.97 -34.44 15.10
CA TYR A 323 -3.06 -33.04 15.55
C TYR A 323 -2.83 -32.87 17.06
N HIS A 324 -3.29 -33.80 17.89
CA HIS A 324 -3.02 -33.78 19.33
C HIS A 324 -1.56 -34.14 19.67
N LEU A 325 -0.93 -35.04 18.90
CA LEU A 325 0.51 -35.31 18.99
C LEU A 325 1.32 -34.07 18.59
N ALA A 326 1.06 -33.52 17.41
CA ALA A 326 1.76 -32.35 16.87
C ALA A 326 1.69 -31.14 17.81
N ARG A 327 0.55 -30.95 18.49
CA ARG A 327 0.41 -29.91 19.53
C ARG A 327 1.23 -30.18 20.78
N ALA A 328 1.34 -31.44 21.23
CA ALA A 328 2.18 -31.78 22.37
C ALA A 328 3.65 -31.49 22.06
N TYR A 329 4.16 -31.98 20.93
CA TYR A 329 5.53 -31.73 20.47
C TYR A 329 5.83 -30.23 20.27
N HIS A 330 4.95 -29.48 19.59
CA HIS A 330 5.07 -28.02 19.45
C HIS A 330 5.12 -27.32 20.83
N ALA A 331 4.30 -27.75 21.81
CA ALA A 331 4.33 -27.19 23.16
C ALA A 331 5.57 -27.61 23.99
N GLU A 332 6.21 -28.73 23.65
CA GLU A 332 7.49 -29.20 24.18
C GLU A 332 8.71 -28.62 23.41
N ARG A 333 8.47 -27.80 22.36
CA ARG A 333 9.45 -27.21 21.41
C ARG A 333 10.18 -28.21 20.48
N ASP A 334 9.69 -29.44 20.40
CA ASP A 334 10.07 -30.38 19.35
C ASP A 334 9.31 -30.02 18.07
N TYR A 335 9.95 -29.25 17.19
CA TYR A 335 9.34 -28.75 15.97
C TYR A 335 9.34 -29.77 14.82
N GLU A 336 10.16 -30.81 14.89
CA GLU A 336 10.32 -31.78 13.80
C GLU A 336 9.27 -32.87 13.86
N GLU A 337 9.05 -33.48 15.03
CA GLU A 337 7.90 -34.36 15.23
C GLU A 337 6.60 -33.58 15.13
N ALA A 338 6.56 -32.33 15.61
CA ALA A 338 5.41 -31.47 15.39
C ALA A 338 5.12 -31.28 13.89
N PHE A 339 6.12 -30.93 13.08
CA PHE A 339 5.98 -30.81 11.63
C PHE A 339 5.48 -32.13 11.01
N ARG A 340 6.10 -33.26 11.34
CA ARG A 340 5.74 -34.59 10.83
C ARG A 340 4.28 -34.94 11.14
N TYR A 341 3.84 -34.74 12.38
CA TYR A 341 2.46 -35.03 12.77
C TYR A 341 1.44 -33.99 12.27
N TYR A 342 1.78 -32.71 12.13
CA TYR A 342 0.90 -31.74 11.46
C TYR A 342 0.73 -32.07 9.97
N TYR A 343 1.81 -32.43 9.28
CA TYR A 343 1.80 -32.83 7.87
C TYR A 343 0.90 -34.06 7.66
N GLN A 344 1.11 -35.14 8.44
CA GLN A 344 0.23 -36.32 8.46
C GLN A 344 -1.23 -35.95 8.76
N ALA A 345 -1.46 -35.07 9.75
CA ALA A 345 -2.81 -34.61 10.09
C ALA A 345 -3.47 -33.87 8.93
N THR A 346 -2.76 -33.05 8.15
CA THR A 346 -3.33 -32.35 6.99
C THR A 346 -3.72 -33.28 5.84
N HIS A 347 -2.98 -34.37 5.58
CA HIS A 347 -3.34 -35.36 4.55
C HIS A 347 -4.52 -36.25 4.95
N LEU A 348 -4.69 -36.51 6.25
CA LEU A 348 -5.80 -37.31 6.78
C LEU A 348 -7.05 -36.47 7.15
N ALA A 349 -6.93 -35.14 7.14
CA ALA A 349 -7.99 -34.23 7.59
C ALA A 349 -9.14 -34.13 6.58
N PRO A 350 -10.41 -34.20 7.02
CA PRO A 350 -11.52 -33.74 6.20
C PRO A 350 -11.40 -32.21 6.03
N GLU A 351 -11.73 -31.68 4.84
CA GLU A 351 -11.57 -30.26 4.44
C GLU A 351 -12.08 -29.18 5.43
N LYS A 352 -12.93 -29.56 6.39
CA LYS A 352 -13.46 -28.66 7.43
C LYS A 352 -12.59 -28.59 8.70
N PHE A 353 -11.58 -29.43 8.82
CA PHE A 353 -10.68 -29.47 9.98
C PHE A 353 -9.46 -28.62 9.68
N VAL A 354 -9.60 -27.32 9.95
CA VAL A 354 -8.66 -26.26 9.55
C VAL A 354 -7.45 -26.16 10.49
N LEU A 355 -7.58 -26.66 11.72
CA LEU A 355 -6.57 -26.49 12.77
C LEU A 355 -5.19 -27.12 12.47
N PRO A 356 -5.05 -28.27 11.77
CA PRO A 356 -3.74 -28.78 11.37
C PRO A 356 -3.04 -27.90 10.32
N LEU A 357 -3.78 -27.25 9.41
CA LEU A 357 -3.20 -26.31 8.43
C LEU A 357 -2.61 -25.07 9.13
N PHE A 358 -3.26 -24.60 10.20
CA PHE A 358 -2.75 -23.48 11.00
C PHE A 358 -1.45 -23.87 11.73
N GLY A 359 -1.44 -25.03 12.38
CA GLY A 359 -0.23 -25.56 13.04
C GLY A 359 0.91 -25.82 12.06
N LEU A 360 0.62 -26.38 10.88
CA LEU A 360 1.62 -26.60 9.83
C LEU A 360 2.18 -25.27 9.28
N GLY A 361 1.32 -24.26 9.09
CA GLY A 361 1.74 -22.91 8.71
C GLY A 361 2.66 -22.25 9.73
N GLN A 362 2.45 -22.49 11.03
CA GLN A 362 3.37 -22.06 12.10
C GLN A 362 4.71 -22.81 12.05
N MET A 363 4.73 -24.11 11.74
CA MET A 363 5.99 -24.86 11.59
C MET A 363 6.79 -24.45 10.34
N TYR A 364 6.11 -24.12 9.23
CA TYR A 364 6.77 -23.52 8.07
C TYR A 364 7.39 -22.15 8.40
N LEU A 365 6.68 -21.29 9.16
CA LEU A 365 7.28 -20.03 9.63
C LEU A 365 8.48 -20.23 10.56
N GLN A 366 8.44 -21.23 11.44
CA GLN A 366 9.55 -21.57 12.32
C GLN A 366 10.78 -22.13 11.57
N ARG A 367 10.60 -22.51 10.29
CA ARG A 367 11.63 -22.94 9.33
C ARG A 367 11.95 -21.89 8.25
N GLU A 368 11.45 -20.65 8.40
CA GLU A 368 11.57 -19.54 7.42
C GLU A 368 10.95 -19.83 6.03
N ASP A 369 10.15 -20.89 5.93
CA ASP A 369 9.49 -21.46 4.75
C ASP A 369 8.24 -20.64 4.34
N THR A 370 8.42 -19.32 4.17
CA THR A 370 7.37 -18.31 3.97
C THR A 370 6.41 -18.62 2.82
N THR A 371 6.89 -19.29 1.76
CA THR A 371 6.08 -19.73 0.61
C THR A 371 5.04 -20.77 1.03
N ASN A 372 5.50 -21.88 1.61
CA ASN A 372 4.67 -22.99 2.10
C ASN A 372 3.73 -22.55 3.23
N ALA A 373 4.21 -21.67 4.11
CA ALA A 373 3.38 -21.01 5.13
C ALA A 373 2.22 -20.23 4.47
N SER A 374 2.51 -19.35 3.50
CA SER A 374 1.49 -18.53 2.85
C SER A 374 0.41 -19.37 2.15
N ASP A 375 0.79 -20.49 1.56
CA ASP A 375 -0.13 -21.45 0.93
C ASP A 375 -1.04 -22.15 1.95
N CYS A 376 -0.54 -22.42 3.16
CA CYS A 376 -1.34 -22.95 4.26
C CYS A 376 -2.37 -21.93 4.74
N PHE A 377 -1.96 -20.68 5.02
CA PHE A 377 -2.89 -19.62 5.44
C PHE A 377 -3.89 -19.22 4.33
N GLU A 378 -3.49 -19.26 3.04
CA GLU A 378 -4.43 -19.11 1.92
C GLU A 378 -5.49 -20.23 1.89
N LYS A 379 -5.12 -21.50 2.17
CA LYS A 379 -6.09 -22.61 2.27
C LYS A 379 -7.08 -22.39 3.42
N ILE A 380 -6.60 -21.89 4.56
CA ILE A 380 -7.45 -21.52 5.71
C ILE A 380 -8.47 -20.45 5.33
N LEU A 381 -8.04 -19.34 4.73
CA LEU A 381 -8.93 -18.24 4.34
C LEU A 381 -9.92 -18.61 3.23
N LYS A 382 -9.61 -19.60 2.38
CA LYS A 382 -10.55 -20.17 1.40
C LYS A 382 -11.70 -20.95 2.07
N ILE A 383 -11.47 -21.54 3.25
CA ILE A 383 -12.47 -22.29 4.02
C ILE A 383 -13.19 -21.37 5.03
N HIS A 384 -12.47 -20.45 5.66
CA HIS A 384 -12.94 -19.51 6.67
C HIS A 384 -12.49 -18.07 6.34
N PRO A 385 -13.24 -17.33 5.48
CA PRO A 385 -12.84 -16.00 5.01
C PRO A 385 -12.79 -14.87 6.05
N ASN A 386 -13.06 -15.17 7.33
CA ASN A 386 -13.06 -14.24 8.45
C ASN A 386 -12.08 -14.68 9.57
N ASP A 387 -11.11 -15.56 9.29
CA ASP A 387 -10.11 -15.95 10.29
C ASP A 387 -9.05 -14.84 10.44
N HIS A 388 -9.22 -14.00 11.45
CA HIS A 388 -8.42 -12.78 11.63
C HIS A 388 -6.95 -13.10 12.00
N GLU A 389 -6.67 -14.19 12.69
CA GLU A 389 -5.31 -14.66 12.98
C GLU A 389 -4.56 -15.03 11.69
N SER A 390 -5.18 -15.86 10.83
CA SER A 390 -4.60 -16.19 9.51
C SER A 390 -4.47 -14.96 8.61
N MET A 391 -5.34 -13.95 8.75
CA MET A 391 -5.17 -12.67 8.04
C MET A 391 -3.96 -11.87 8.55
N LYS A 392 -3.74 -11.79 9.86
CA LYS A 392 -2.58 -11.10 10.46
C LYS A 392 -1.27 -11.76 10.02
N ILE A 393 -1.18 -13.08 10.14
CA ILE A 393 0.01 -13.85 9.75
C ILE A 393 0.25 -13.81 8.23
N LEU A 394 -0.79 -13.97 7.40
CA LEU A 394 -0.61 -13.87 5.95
C LEU A 394 -0.23 -12.44 5.51
N ALA A 395 -0.68 -11.42 6.24
CA ALA A 395 -0.29 -10.04 5.96
C ALA A 395 1.16 -9.74 6.31
N SER A 396 1.73 -10.27 7.40
CA SER A 396 3.16 -10.08 7.70
C SER A 396 4.05 -10.75 6.65
N ILE A 397 3.77 -12.01 6.29
CA ILE A 397 4.48 -12.73 5.19
C ILE A 397 4.42 -11.93 3.88
N TYR A 398 3.27 -11.35 3.56
CA TYR A 398 3.10 -10.52 2.37
C TYR A 398 3.72 -9.12 2.49
N ALA A 399 3.94 -8.58 3.69
CA ALA A 399 4.58 -7.29 3.93
C ALA A 399 6.07 -7.33 3.60
N GLU A 400 6.74 -8.40 4.04
CA GLU A 400 8.15 -8.71 3.76
C GLU A 400 8.38 -8.99 2.27
N SER A 401 7.37 -9.51 1.57
CA SER A 401 7.48 -9.85 0.15
C SER A 401 7.64 -8.62 -0.75
N ASN A 402 8.60 -8.66 -1.67
CA ASN A 402 8.87 -7.54 -2.58
C ASN A 402 7.77 -7.34 -3.66
N ASP A 403 6.85 -8.31 -3.82
CA ASP A 403 5.74 -8.21 -4.77
C ASP A 403 4.74 -7.14 -4.36
N GLN A 404 4.51 -6.15 -5.22
CA GLN A 404 3.54 -5.07 -4.97
C GLN A 404 2.12 -5.62 -4.76
N ASP A 405 1.68 -6.60 -5.56
CA ASP A 405 0.35 -7.21 -5.45
C ASP A 405 0.13 -7.93 -4.10
N LYS A 406 1.18 -8.53 -3.51
CA LYS A 406 1.11 -9.15 -2.18
C LYS A 406 1.01 -8.09 -1.09
N ARG A 407 1.82 -7.03 -1.16
CA ARG A 407 1.75 -5.89 -0.22
C ARG A 407 0.40 -5.15 -0.30
N ASP A 408 -0.19 -5.05 -1.49
CA ASP A 408 -1.54 -4.51 -1.67
C ASP A 408 -2.62 -5.40 -1.04
N LYS A 409 -2.51 -6.75 -1.12
CA LYS A 409 -3.36 -7.69 -0.36
C LYS A 409 -3.14 -7.58 1.16
N ALA A 410 -1.90 -7.52 1.63
CA ALA A 410 -1.54 -7.42 3.05
C ALA A 410 -2.22 -6.21 3.72
N ARG A 411 -2.16 -5.07 3.05
CA ARG A 411 -2.85 -3.84 3.46
C ARG A 411 -4.38 -4.00 3.49
N GLU A 412 -4.98 -4.82 2.63
CA GLU A 412 -6.42 -5.12 2.71
C GLU A 412 -6.75 -6.02 3.91
N TYR A 413 -5.93 -7.04 4.19
CA TYR A 413 -6.08 -7.92 5.35
C TYR A 413 -5.90 -7.17 6.68
N LEU A 414 -4.83 -6.39 6.84
CA LEU A 414 -4.60 -5.59 8.06
C LEU A 414 -5.71 -4.53 8.26
N LYS A 415 -6.26 -3.95 7.19
CA LYS A 415 -7.43 -3.07 7.27
C LYS A 415 -8.72 -3.79 7.68
N LYS A 416 -8.84 -5.11 7.49
CA LYS A 416 -9.95 -5.92 8.01
C LYS A 416 -9.72 -6.34 9.46
N VAL A 417 -8.47 -6.69 9.82
CA VAL A 417 -8.10 -7.05 11.21
C VAL A 417 -8.30 -5.84 12.13
N THR A 418 -7.74 -4.68 11.79
CA THR A 418 -7.91 -3.42 12.57
C THR A 418 -9.35 -2.89 12.64
N GLN A 419 -10.24 -3.33 11.74
CA GLN A 419 -11.69 -3.06 11.82
C GLN A 419 -12.44 -4.02 12.74
N HIS A 420 -11.96 -5.25 12.92
CA HIS A 420 -12.54 -6.23 13.84
C HIS A 420 -12.02 -6.01 15.27
N ASP A 421 -10.70 -5.90 15.42
CA ASP A 421 -10.01 -5.66 16.69
C ASP A 421 -9.18 -4.37 16.62
N PRO A 422 -9.80 -3.21 16.94
CA PRO A 422 -9.10 -1.93 16.98
C PRO A 422 -7.99 -1.84 18.03
N HIS A 423 -7.92 -2.79 18.97
CA HIS A 423 -6.97 -2.80 20.09
C HIS A 423 -5.65 -3.55 19.79
N ASP A 424 -5.56 -4.27 18.66
CA ASP A 424 -4.34 -5.01 18.30
C ASP A 424 -3.23 -4.05 17.83
N ILE A 425 -2.25 -3.81 18.70
CA ILE A 425 -1.16 -2.87 18.47
C ILE A 425 -0.29 -3.30 17.27
N ASP A 426 0.02 -4.59 17.15
CA ASP A 426 0.94 -5.07 16.11
C ASP A 426 0.34 -4.88 14.71
N SER A 427 -0.97 -5.11 14.55
CA SER A 427 -1.67 -4.89 13.29
C SER A 427 -1.68 -3.41 12.88
N TRP A 428 -1.66 -2.47 13.84
CA TRP A 428 -1.50 -1.04 13.52
C TRP A 428 -0.07 -0.69 13.10
N ILE A 429 0.95 -1.31 13.72
CA ILE A 429 2.36 -1.11 13.39
C ILE A 429 2.66 -1.65 11.97
N GLN A 430 2.33 -2.92 11.70
CA GLN A 430 2.51 -3.54 10.38
C GLN A 430 1.72 -2.80 9.28
N LEU A 431 0.53 -2.29 9.60
CA LEU A 431 -0.24 -1.47 8.66
C LEU A 431 0.46 -0.13 8.37
N ALA A 432 1.07 0.51 9.38
CA ALA A 432 1.81 1.75 9.21
C ALA A 432 3.08 1.55 8.35
N GLU A 433 3.83 0.47 8.58
CA GLU A 433 5.04 0.10 7.83
C GLU A 433 4.74 -0.10 6.33
N ILE A 434 3.74 -0.91 5.99
CA ILE A 434 3.33 -1.14 4.58
C ILE A 434 2.84 0.16 3.92
N LEU A 435 2.28 1.09 4.70
CA LEU A 435 1.82 2.38 4.20
C LEU A 435 2.95 3.40 3.98
N GLU A 436 4.13 3.25 4.58
CA GLU A 436 5.25 4.22 4.44
C GLU A 436 5.65 4.47 2.97
N GLY A 437 5.56 3.43 2.13
CA GLY A 437 5.88 3.50 0.70
C GLY A 437 4.72 3.95 -0.20
N VAL A 438 3.52 4.18 0.35
CA VAL A 438 2.28 4.43 -0.42
C VAL A 438 1.59 5.73 0.00
N ASP A 439 1.37 5.93 1.30
CA ASP A 439 0.70 7.10 1.86
C ASP A 439 1.30 7.47 3.23
N LEU A 440 2.14 8.50 3.21
CA LEU A 440 2.86 9.01 4.38
C LEU A 440 1.93 9.51 5.49
N GLN A 441 0.74 10.01 5.15
CA GLN A 441 -0.19 10.56 6.14
C GLN A 441 -0.97 9.43 6.82
N VAL A 442 -1.50 8.47 6.04
CA VAL A 442 -2.24 7.34 6.63
C VAL A 442 -1.30 6.40 7.41
N SER A 443 -0.03 6.29 7.00
CA SER A 443 1.02 5.64 7.79
C SER A 443 1.25 6.35 9.14
N LEU A 444 1.41 7.69 9.12
CA LEU A 444 1.56 8.49 10.34
C LEU A 444 0.34 8.37 11.26
N ASP A 445 -0.87 8.38 10.70
CA ASP A 445 -2.12 8.24 11.46
C ASP A 445 -2.22 6.86 12.14
N ALA A 446 -1.74 5.79 11.49
CA ALA A 446 -1.68 4.44 12.05
C ALA A 446 -0.63 4.31 13.18
N TYR A 447 0.56 4.91 13.03
CA TYR A 447 1.50 5.02 14.16
C TYR A 447 0.92 5.89 15.30
N MET A 448 0.14 6.93 14.99
CA MET A 448 -0.55 7.74 16.01
C MET A 448 -1.70 7.01 16.72
N THR A 449 -2.32 5.99 16.13
CA THR A 449 -3.27 5.11 16.84
C THR A 449 -2.54 4.08 17.70
N ALA A 450 -1.51 3.42 17.18
CA ALA A 450 -0.64 2.52 17.97
C ALA A 450 -0.04 3.24 19.20
N SER A 451 0.45 4.46 19.00
CA SER A 451 0.97 5.36 20.05
C SER A 451 -0.01 5.62 21.20
N LYS A 452 -1.32 5.74 20.91
CA LYS A 452 -2.37 5.91 21.92
C LYS A 452 -2.66 4.59 22.62
N LEU A 453 -2.87 3.52 21.86
CA LEU A 453 -3.16 2.19 22.39
C LEU A 453 -2.06 1.67 23.34
N ILE A 454 -0.79 1.89 23.02
CA ILE A 454 0.33 1.52 23.90
C ILE A 454 0.27 2.27 25.24
N ARG A 455 -0.03 3.58 25.21
CA ARG A 455 -0.16 4.40 26.42
C ARG A 455 -1.39 3.99 27.24
N ASP A 456 -2.53 3.77 26.57
CA ASP A 456 -3.82 3.52 27.22
C ASP A 456 -3.92 2.09 27.79
N LEU A 457 -3.31 1.09 27.13
CA LEU A 457 -3.35 -0.32 27.55
C LEU A 457 -2.21 -0.71 28.51
N HIS A 458 -0.99 -0.20 28.29
CA HIS A 458 0.20 -0.62 29.04
C HIS A 458 0.71 0.43 30.03
N GLY A 459 0.22 1.68 29.98
CA GLY A 459 0.77 2.79 30.76
C GLY A 459 2.23 3.13 30.41
N LYS A 460 2.76 2.60 29.30
CA LYS A 460 4.14 2.78 28.84
C LYS A 460 4.22 3.93 27.85
N ASP A 461 5.37 4.59 27.84
CA ASP A 461 5.71 5.52 26.77
C ASP A 461 5.95 4.80 25.43
N THR A 462 5.88 5.57 24.35
CA THR A 462 6.01 5.08 22.96
C THR A 462 7.39 4.52 22.67
N PRO A 463 7.52 3.33 22.06
CA PRO A 463 8.81 2.77 21.64
C PRO A 463 9.66 3.73 20.82
N MET A 464 10.97 3.69 21.07
CA MET A 464 11.97 4.53 20.40
C MET A 464 12.00 4.33 18.87
N GLU A 465 11.89 3.09 18.39
CA GLU A 465 11.82 2.76 16.96
C GLU A 465 10.63 3.47 16.29
N MET A 466 9.43 3.37 16.88
CA MET A 466 8.23 4.04 16.39
C MET A 466 8.36 5.57 16.42
N LEU A 467 9.00 6.15 17.44
CA LEU A 467 9.30 7.59 17.48
C LEU A 467 10.26 8.02 16.36
N ASN A 468 11.24 7.18 16.01
CA ASN A 468 12.11 7.43 14.86
C ASN A 468 11.35 7.38 13.53
N ASN A 469 10.45 6.41 13.35
CA ASN A 469 9.64 6.29 12.13
C ASN A 469 8.62 7.43 12.01
N MET A 470 7.89 7.75 13.08
CA MET A 470 7.02 8.93 13.15
C MET A 470 7.77 10.23 12.87
N GLY A 471 8.95 10.44 13.46
CA GLY A 471 9.80 11.59 13.20
C GLY A 471 10.23 11.68 11.73
N SER A 472 10.53 10.53 11.11
CA SER A 472 10.92 10.41 9.71
C SER A 472 9.75 10.67 8.75
N LEU A 473 8.54 10.24 9.09
CA LEU A 473 7.32 10.56 8.34
C LEU A 473 6.97 12.05 8.43
N HIS A 474 7.02 12.64 9.63
CA HIS A 474 6.87 14.08 9.80
C HIS A 474 7.92 14.86 8.98
N TYR A 475 9.17 14.37 8.88
CA TYR A 475 10.20 14.96 8.04
C TYR A 475 9.86 14.91 6.55
N ARG A 476 9.45 13.73 6.03
CA ARG A 476 9.01 13.58 4.62
C ARG A 476 7.80 14.48 4.31
N LEU A 477 6.91 14.69 5.27
CA LEU A 477 5.75 15.61 5.21
C LEU A 477 6.11 17.10 5.42
N SER A 478 7.40 17.46 5.52
CA SER A 478 7.88 18.83 5.81
C SER A 478 7.45 19.42 7.16
N ASN A 479 6.92 18.61 8.07
CA ASN A 479 6.50 18.99 9.43
C ASN A 479 7.71 19.00 10.39
N ASN A 480 8.72 19.81 10.06
CA ASN A 480 10.04 19.81 10.70
C ASN A 480 10.01 20.03 12.23
N GLU A 481 9.05 20.78 12.76
CA GLU A 481 8.94 21.04 14.20
C GLU A 481 8.46 19.83 15.01
N GLU A 482 7.44 19.10 14.53
CA GLU A 482 7.00 17.86 15.18
C GLU A 482 8.01 16.73 14.96
N SER A 483 8.60 16.67 13.75
CA SER A 483 9.72 15.77 13.44
C SER A 483 10.86 15.92 14.46
N ARG A 484 11.28 17.16 14.74
CA ARG A 484 12.29 17.48 15.75
C ARG A 484 11.88 16.99 17.15
N LYS A 485 10.65 17.29 17.59
CA LYS A 485 10.13 16.85 18.90
C LYS A 485 10.08 15.32 19.04
N CYS A 486 9.78 14.58 17.96
CA CYS A 486 9.84 13.13 17.96
C CYS A 486 11.27 12.60 18.16
N PHE A 487 12.26 13.15 17.44
CA PHE A 487 13.66 12.74 17.59
C PHE A 487 14.25 13.17 18.94
N GLU A 488 13.99 14.39 19.43
CA GLU A 488 14.46 14.85 20.74
C GLU A 488 13.92 13.98 21.89
N LYS A 489 12.64 13.59 21.84
CA LYS A 489 12.06 12.62 22.78
C LYS A 489 12.69 11.23 22.65
N GLY A 490 12.78 10.73 21.42
CA GLY A 490 13.38 9.42 21.13
C GLY A 490 14.82 9.31 21.66
N ILE A 491 15.64 10.34 21.44
CA ILE A 491 17.00 10.46 21.98
C ILE A 491 16.97 10.43 23.51
N SER A 492 16.08 11.19 24.16
CA SER A 492 15.99 11.20 25.62
C SER A 492 15.59 9.84 26.22
N TYR A 493 14.78 9.04 25.53
CA TYR A 493 14.46 7.67 25.93
C TYR A 493 15.59 6.69 25.62
N ALA A 494 16.27 6.84 24.48
CA ALA A 494 17.43 6.01 24.12
C ALA A 494 18.60 6.24 25.09
N GLU A 495 18.85 7.47 25.53
CA GLU A 495 19.91 7.78 26.49
C GLU A 495 19.60 7.25 27.91
N GLN A 496 18.32 7.09 28.27
CA GLN A 496 17.90 6.34 29.48
C GLN A 496 18.06 4.82 29.28
N ALA A 497 17.57 4.28 28.16
CA ALA A 497 17.67 2.85 27.85
C ALA A 497 19.12 2.35 27.76
N ARG A 498 20.07 3.23 27.40
CA ARG A 498 21.52 2.96 27.35
C ARG A 498 22.12 2.59 28.70
N GLU A 499 21.48 2.91 29.84
CA GLU A 499 21.90 2.42 31.16
C GLU A 499 21.57 0.94 31.39
N VAL A 500 20.63 0.38 30.62
CA VAL A 500 20.16 -1.02 30.74
C VAL A 500 20.69 -1.88 29.59
N GLU A 501 20.55 -1.43 28.35
CA GLU A 501 20.94 -2.16 27.14
C GLU A 501 21.79 -1.28 26.20
N PRO A 502 23.10 -1.10 26.48
CA PRO A 502 23.94 -0.15 25.76
C PRO A 502 24.01 -0.39 24.24
N ALA A 503 24.07 -1.66 23.81
CA ALA A 503 24.25 -2.00 22.39
C ALA A 503 23.01 -1.65 21.54
N TYR A 504 21.82 -2.03 22.02
CA TYR A 504 20.54 -1.74 21.35
C TYR A 504 20.19 -0.25 21.41
N ALA A 505 20.43 0.40 22.55
CA ALA A 505 20.20 1.83 22.67
C ALA A 505 21.11 2.66 21.74
N ASN A 506 22.39 2.30 21.60
CA ASN A 506 23.35 3.07 20.80
C ASN A 506 23.04 3.02 19.29
N SER A 507 22.61 1.88 18.73
CA SER A 507 22.33 1.78 17.28
C SER A 507 21.16 2.67 16.85
N ILE A 508 20.10 2.72 17.67
CA ILE A 508 18.94 3.58 17.46
C ILE A 508 19.29 5.05 17.75
N LEU A 509 20.09 5.32 18.78
CA LEU A 509 20.57 6.67 19.13
C LEU A 509 21.35 7.31 17.97
N VAL A 510 22.26 6.56 17.31
CA VAL A 510 22.99 7.04 16.12
C VAL A 510 22.02 7.40 14.99
N THR A 511 21.05 6.54 14.71
CA THR A 511 20.04 6.74 13.66
C THR A 511 19.18 7.97 13.96
N MET A 512 18.74 8.17 15.20
CA MET A 512 17.99 9.35 15.62
C MET A 512 18.82 10.63 15.56
N ARG A 513 20.10 10.60 15.98
CA ARG A 513 21.01 11.75 15.89
C ARG A 513 21.23 12.15 14.42
N TYR A 514 21.40 11.18 13.51
CA TYR A 514 21.48 11.42 12.07
C TYR A 514 20.20 12.07 11.53
N ASN A 515 19.03 11.50 11.86
CA ASN A 515 17.75 12.05 11.40
C ASN A 515 17.47 13.45 11.98
N LEU A 516 17.83 13.72 13.23
CA LEU A 516 17.78 15.06 13.82
C LEU A 516 18.69 16.05 13.08
N ALA A 517 19.90 15.64 12.69
CA ALA A 517 20.79 16.47 11.88
C ALA A 517 20.19 16.77 10.49
N ARG A 518 19.52 15.79 9.86
CA ARG A 518 18.77 15.96 8.60
C ARG A 518 17.58 16.94 8.73
N VAL A 519 16.94 17.00 9.91
CA VAL A 519 15.91 18.00 10.25
C VAL A 519 16.52 19.39 10.45
N CYS A 520 17.63 19.50 11.18
CA CYS A 520 18.35 20.77 11.36
C CYS A 520 18.84 21.34 10.03
N GLU A 521 19.36 20.50 9.14
CA GLU A 521 19.76 20.82 7.77
C GLU A 521 18.59 21.42 6.96
N ALA A 522 17.41 20.78 6.99
CA ALA A 522 16.19 21.28 6.34
C ALA A 522 15.58 22.52 7.02
N SER A 523 15.89 22.74 8.30
CA SER A 523 15.49 23.93 9.06
C SER A 523 16.43 25.12 8.84
N PHE A 524 17.44 24.99 7.96
CA PHE A 524 18.52 25.96 7.73
C PHE A 524 19.45 26.20 8.94
N GLU A 525 19.40 25.34 9.96
CA GLU A 525 20.28 25.37 11.14
C GLU A 525 21.58 24.58 10.87
N PHE A 526 22.28 24.98 9.81
CA PHE A 526 23.43 24.24 9.25
C PHE A 526 24.54 24.00 10.27
N ASP A 527 24.80 24.93 11.19
CA ASP A 527 25.90 24.81 12.14
C ASP A 527 25.63 23.71 13.18
N LYS A 528 24.35 23.51 13.57
CA LYS A 528 23.94 22.39 14.45
C LYS A 528 23.93 21.05 13.71
N ALA A 529 23.53 21.04 12.44
CA ALA A 529 23.65 19.84 11.61
C ALA A 529 25.12 19.43 11.47
N GLU A 530 26.02 20.39 11.29
CA GLU A 530 27.47 20.15 11.18
C GLU A 530 28.10 19.63 12.49
N THR A 531 27.66 20.10 13.67
CA THR A 531 28.12 19.51 14.94
C THR A 531 27.62 18.09 15.13
N LEU A 532 26.32 17.84 14.90
CA LEU A 532 25.72 16.50 15.05
C LEU A 532 26.36 15.45 14.11
N TYR A 533 26.56 15.78 12.82
CA TYR A 533 27.25 14.87 11.90
C TYR A 533 28.71 14.60 12.32
N LYS A 534 29.41 15.60 12.87
CA LYS A 534 30.79 15.44 13.37
C LYS A 534 30.87 14.69 14.70
N GLU A 535 29.82 14.73 15.52
CA GLU A 535 29.71 13.93 16.74
C GLU A 535 29.50 12.45 16.38
N ILE A 536 28.57 12.15 15.46
CA ILE A 536 28.37 10.80 14.93
C ILE A 536 29.67 10.26 14.29
N LEU A 537 30.43 11.06 13.55
CA LEU A 537 31.69 10.63 12.94
C LEU A 537 32.86 10.47 13.93
N ARG A 538 32.77 11.01 15.16
CA ARG A 538 33.73 10.69 16.24
C ARG A 538 33.42 9.34 16.87
N GLU A 539 32.13 9.03 17.06
CA GLU A 539 31.65 7.75 17.61
C GLU A 539 31.79 6.62 16.57
N HIS A 540 31.49 6.91 15.30
CA HIS A 540 31.44 5.95 14.19
C HIS A 540 32.08 6.50 12.90
N PRO A 541 33.43 6.52 12.79
CA PRO A 541 34.14 7.06 11.62
C PRO A 541 33.80 6.42 10.26
N LYS A 542 33.26 5.19 10.26
CA LYS A 542 32.86 4.44 9.04
C LYS A 542 31.47 4.83 8.50
N TYR A 543 30.75 5.76 9.12
CA TYR A 543 29.37 6.11 8.75
C TYR A 543 29.32 7.04 7.51
N VAL A 544 29.38 6.42 6.32
CA VAL A 544 29.50 7.09 5.00
C VAL A 544 28.48 8.21 4.80
N ASP A 545 27.22 7.99 5.18
CA ASP A 545 26.12 8.95 5.00
C ASP A 545 26.39 10.33 5.64
N CYS A 546 26.97 10.36 6.84
CA CYS A 546 27.33 11.63 7.50
C CYS A 546 28.39 12.40 6.70
N VAL A 547 29.37 11.68 6.14
CA VAL A 547 30.40 12.27 5.27
C VAL A 547 29.77 12.84 3.98
N LEU A 548 28.83 12.10 3.38
CA LEU A 548 28.11 12.56 2.19
C LEU A 548 27.18 13.76 2.48
N ARG A 549 26.53 13.84 3.65
CA ARG A 549 25.76 15.04 4.07
C ARG A 549 26.67 16.25 4.28
N LEU A 550 27.82 16.09 4.95
CA LEU A 550 28.80 17.17 5.13
C LEU A 550 29.36 17.66 3.78
N GLY A 551 29.67 16.75 2.84
CA GLY A 551 30.05 17.10 1.46
C GLY A 551 28.96 17.86 0.71
N CYS A 552 27.68 17.48 0.88
CA CYS A 552 26.54 18.22 0.31
C CYS A 552 26.41 19.63 0.93
N MET A 553 26.52 19.77 2.25
CA MET A 553 26.48 21.08 2.92
C MET A 553 27.65 21.98 2.48
N ALA A 554 28.85 21.43 2.29
CA ALA A 554 29.98 22.17 1.73
C ALA A 554 29.71 22.61 0.27
N ARG A 555 29.16 21.72 -0.56
CA ARG A 555 28.78 22.02 -1.96
C ARG A 555 27.75 23.17 -2.01
N ASP A 556 26.74 23.11 -1.15
CA ASP A 556 25.62 24.07 -1.16
C ASP A 556 26.00 25.42 -0.53
N ARG A 557 27.04 25.45 0.33
CA ARG A 557 27.79 26.67 0.72
C ARG A 557 28.70 27.22 -0.40
N GLY A 558 28.79 26.56 -1.55
CA GLY A 558 29.67 26.92 -2.68
C GLY A 558 31.13 26.46 -2.54
N GLN A 559 31.47 25.68 -1.50
CA GLN A 559 32.82 25.23 -1.19
C GLN A 559 33.17 23.96 -1.99
N ILE A 560 33.18 24.08 -3.32
CA ILE A 560 33.31 22.99 -4.29
C ILE A 560 34.56 22.11 -4.06
N TYR A 561 35.67 22.68 -3.59
CA TYR A 561 36.88 21.91 -3.26
C TYR A 561 36.67 21.03 -2.03
N SER A 562 36.30 21.62 -0.89
CA SER A 562 36.02 20.88 0.35
C SER A 562 34.91 19.82 0.18
N ALA A 563 33.90 20.10 -0.65
CA ALA A 563 32.91 19.10 -1.04
C ALA A 563 33.53 17.93 -1.82
N SER A 564 34.42 18.22 -2.78
CA SER A 564 35.16 17.20 -3.52
C SER A 564 36.09 16.36 -2.64
N ASP A 565 36.53 16.89 -1.49
CA ASP A 565 37.40 16.19 -0.56
C ASP A 565 36.57 15.24 0.32
N TRP A 566 35.50 15.71 0.97
CA TRP A 566 34.54 14.85 1.68
C TRP A 566 34.01 13.68 0.83
N PHE A 567 33.75 13.90 -0.47
CA PHE A 567 33.31 12.82 -1.36
C PHE A 567 34.42 11.81 -1.74
N LYS A 568 35.72 12.15 -1.58
CA LYS A 568 36.83 11.18 -1.65
C LYS A 568 36.92 10.40 -0.34
N ASP A 569 36.84 11.06 0.81
CA ASP A 569 36.90 10.42 2.13
C ASP A 569 35.83 9.32 2.24
N ALA A 570 34.62 9.58 1.72
CA ALA A 570 33.55 8.59 1.59
C ALA A 570 33.91 7.37 0.70
N LEU A 571 34.75 7.54 -0.32
CA LEU A 571 35.27 6.46 -1.18
C LEU A 571 36.49 5.74 -0.59
N GLU A 572 37.22 6.37 0.32
CA GLU A 572 38.27 5.70 1.10
C GLU A 572 37.65 4.76 2.14
N ILE A 573 36.48 5.13 2.70
CA ILE A 573 35.66 4.25 3.54
C ILE A 573 34.97 3.16 2.71
N ASN A 574 34.35 3.50 1.57
CA ASN A 574 33.69 2.54 0.68
C ASN A 574 33.91 2.87 -0.81
N HIS A 575 34.93 2.24 -1.41
CA HIS A 575 35.36 2.45 -2.79
C HIS A 575 34.28 2.16 -3.86
N ASN A 576 33.27 1.35 -3.51
CA ASN A 576 32.21 0.92 -4.41
C ASN A 576 30.86 1.63 -4.14
N SER A 577 30.80 2.60 -3.21
CA SER A 577 29.58 3.38 -2.92
C SER A 577 29.02 4.08 -4.17
N PRO A 578 27.81 3.72 -4.65
CA PRO A 578 27.19 4.37 -5.81
C PRO A 578 26.89 5.84 -5.55
N ASP A 579 26.48 6.18 -4.33
CA ASP A 579 26.15 7.54 -3.91
C ASP A 579 27.37 8.46 -3.88
N ALA A 580 28.51 7.99 -3.38
CA ALA A 580 29.76 8.76 -3.40
C ALA A 580 30.23 9.02 -4.84
N TRP A 581 30.20 8.00 -5.72
CA TRP A 581 30.49 8.19 -7.15
C TRP A 581 29.49 9.14 -7.83
N THR A 582 28.21 9.08 -7.44
CA THR A 582 27.14 9.97 -7.92
C THR A 582 27.38 11.42 -7.50
N MET A 583 27.76 11.68 -6.24
CA MET A 583 28.05 13.04 -5.78
C MET A 583 29.25 13.65 -6.51
N ILE A 584 30.30 12.87 -6.79
CA ILE A 584 31.43 13.32 -7.61
C ILE A 584 31.03 13.53 -9.08
N GLY A 585 30.20 12.65 -9.64
CA GLY A 585 29.63 12.82 -10.99
C GLY A 585 28.83 14.12 -11.13
N ASN A 586 27.97 14.40 -10.15
CA ASN A 586 27.21 15.64 -10.03
C ASN A 586 28.12 16.87 -9.86
N LEU A 587 29.21 16.76 -9.10
CA LEU A 587 30.17 17.85 -8.92
C LEU A 587 30.92 18.20 -10.22
N HIS A 588 31.31 17.19 -11.00
CA HIS A 588 31.87 17.41 -12.35
C HIS A 588 30.83 18.00 -13.32
N ALA A 589 29.57 17.54 -13.27
CA ALA A 589 28.48 18.10 -14.09
C ALA A 589 28.22 19.58 -13.76
N ALA A 590 28.24 19.96 -12.48
CA ALA A 590 28.11 21.35 -12.04
C ALA A 590 29.28 22.25 -12.53
N LYS A 591 30.49 21.70 -12.66
CA LYS A 591 31.65 22.35 -13.29
C LYS A 591 31.63 22.35 -14.84
N GLN A 592 30.64 21.72 -15.47
CA GLN A 592 30.59 21.46 -16.92
C GLN A 592 31.71 20.53 -17.43
N GLU A 593 32.33 19.74 -16.53
CA GLU A 593 33.38 18.76 -16.81
C GLU A 593 32.76 17.43 -17.31
N TRP A 594 32.12 17.46 -18.48
CA TRP A 594 31.28 16.37 -18.99
C TRP A 594 31.99 15.01 -19.11
N ARG A 595 33.25 14.98 -19.56
CA ARG A 595 34.01 13.72 -19.73
C ARG A 595 34.38 13.05 -18.39
N PRO A 596 34.94 13.76 -17.39
CA PRO A 596 35.07 13.24 -16.03
C PRO A 596 33.75 12.74 -15.43
N GLY A 597 32.68 13.54 -15.51
CA GLY A 597 31.36 13.17 -14.99
C GLY A 597 30.81 11.89 -15.63
N GLN A 598 30.83 11.80 -16.97
CA GLN A 598 30.44 10.62 -17.74
C GLN A 598 31.13 9.35 -17.22
N LYS A 599 32.46 9.39 -17.05
CA LYS A 599 33.23 8.25 -16.54
C LYS A 599 32.87 7.82 -15.11
N LYS A 600 32.35 8.72 -14.27
CA LYS A 600 31.89 8.35 -12.91
C LYS A 600 30.56 7.59 -12.96
N PHE A 601 29.59 8.11 -13.70
CA PHE A 601 28.30 7.43 -13.90
C PHE A 601 28.45 6.11 -14.66
N GLU A 602 29.31 6.06 -15.68
CA GLU A 602 29.66 4.80 -16.34
C GLU A 602 30.24 3.78 -15.36
N ARG A 603 31.12 4.17 -14.42
CA ARG A 603 31.70 3.24 -13.42
C ARG A 603 30.63 2.59 -12.53
N ILE A 604 29.58 3.32 -12.14
CA ILE A 604 28.44 2.77 -11.37
C ILE A 604 27.72 1.69 -12.18
N LEU A 605 27.52 1.94 -13.48
CA LEU A 605 26.82 1.02 -14.38
C LEU A 605 27.66 -0.19 -14.82
N HIS A 606 28.98 -0.20 -14.59
CA HIS A 606 29.84 -1.36 -14.84
C HIS A 606 29.80 -2.40 -13.70
N ASN A 607 29.33 -2.05 -12.50
CA ASN A 607 29.08 -3.02 -11.43
C ASN A 607 27.76 -3.78 -11.73
N PRO A 608 27.75 -5.12 -11.85
CA PRO A 608 26.54 -5.90 -12.14
C PRO A 608 25.37 -5.62 -11.19
N GLN A 609 25.63 -5.35 -9.92
CA GLN A 609 24.60 -5.06 -8.92
C GLN A 609 23.86 -3.74 -9.18
N THR A 610 24.54 -2.75 -9.79
CA THR A 610 24.03 -1.39 -10.01
C THR A 610 23.87 -1.04 -11.50
N ALA A 611 24.01 -2.01 -12.41
CA ALA A 611 23.89 -1.83 -13.85
C ALA A 611 22.52 -1.28 -14.32
N ASN A 612 21.47 -1.46 -13.50
CA ASN A 612 20.12 -0.96 -13.73
C ASN A 612 19.77 0.32 -12.94
N ASP A 613 20.75 0.98 -12.28
CA ASP A 613 20.47 2.22 -11.53
C ASP A 613 19.88 3.31 -12.43
N SER A 614 18.66 3.72 -12.09
CA SER A 614 17.93 4.76 -12.79
C SER A 614 18.59 6.13 -12.64
N TYR A 615 19.24 6.44 -11.51
CA TYR A 615 19.86 7.75 -11.31
C TYR A 615 21.09 7.93 -12.20
N ALA A 616 22.03 6.98 -12.20
CA ALA A 616 23.21 7.01 -13.06
C ALA A 616 22.83 6.96 -14.55
N LEU A 617 21.81 6.18 -14.94
CA LEU A 617 21.27 6.18 -16.31
C LEU A 617 20.69 7.56 -16.68
N ILE A 618 19.80 8.14 -15.87
CA ILE A 618 19.24 9.48 -16.15
C ILE A 618 20.34 10.54 -16.22
N SER A 619 21.33 10.49 -15.32
CA SER A 619 22.44 11.44 -15.25
C SER A 619 23.37 11.34 -16.47
N LEU A 620 23.67 10.11 -16.92
CA LEU A 620 24.36 9.86 -18.18
C LEU A 620 23.57 10.40 -19.38
N GLY A 621 22.25 10.19 -19.42
CA GLY A 621 21.34 10.78 -20.41
C GLY A 621 21.36 12.31 -20.42
N ASN A 622 21.35 12.93 -19.25
CA ASN A 622 21.43 14.38 -19.07
C ASN A 622 22.77 14.94 -19.55
N ILE A 623 23.90 14.26 -19.27
CA ILE A 623 25.22 14.64 -19.80
C ILE A 623 25.22 14.57 -21.33
N TRP A 624 24.72 13.49 -21.94
CA TRP A 624 24.61 13.42 -23.41
C TRP A 624 23.78 14.58 -23.96
N LEU A 625 22.68 14.95 -23.30
CA LEU A 625 21.82 16.07 -23.68
C LEU A 625 22.54 17.42 -23.53
N GLN A 626 23.27 17.64 -22.44
CA GLN A 626 24.07 18.84 -22.21
C GLN A 626 25.18 19.01 -23.27
N THR A 627 25.77 17.91 -23.77
CA THR A 627 26.72 17.98 -24.89
C THR A 627 26.10 18.38 -26.23
N LEU A 628 24.77 18.37 -26.39
CA LEU A 628 24.09 18.86 -27.61
C LEU A 628 24.10 20.40 -27.72
N TYR A 629 24.24 21.12 -26.61
CA TYR A 629 24.30 22.59 -26.62
C TYR A 629 25.70 23.14 -26.98
N MET A 630 26.72 22.27 -27.06
CA MET A 630 28.05 22.65 -27.52
C MET A 630 28.05 22.77 -29.05
N PRO A 631 28.49 23.90 -29.64
CA PRO A 631 28.40 24.15 -31.09
C PRO A 631 29.46 23.39 -31.91
N THR A 632 29.63 22.09 -31.67
CA THR A 632 30.39 21.20 -32.56
C THR A 632 29.56 20.90 -33.80
N ARG A 633 29.98 21.45 -34.95
CA ARG A 633 29.27 21.55 -36.24
C ARG A 633 28.85 20.20 -36.90
N ASP A 634 29.10 19.07 -36.23
CA ASP A 634 28.94 17.71 -36.71
C ASP A 634 27.54 17.16 -36.42
N LYS A 635 26.58 17.39 -37.34
CA LYS A 635 25.19 16.93 -37.18
C LYS A 635 25.05 15.43 -36.89
N ASP A 636 25.96 14.60 -37.40
CA ASP A 636 25.95 13.16 -37.15
C ASP A 636 26.55 12.75 -35.80
N ARG A 637 27.25 13.66 -35.12
CA ARG A 637 27.60 13.53 -33.70
C ARG A 637 26.40 13.88 -32.81
N GLU A 638 25.71 14.98 -33.12
CA GLU A 638 24.45 15.36 -32.44
C GLU A 638 23.41 14.23 -32.50
N LYS A 639 23.14 13.68 -33.69
CA LYS A 639 22.23 12.53 -33.87
C LYS A 639 22.62 11.31 -33.03
N ARG A 640 23.91 10.98 -32.93
CA ARG A 640 24.42 9.86 -32.12
C ARG A 640 24.23 10.11 -30.63
N HIS A 641 24.46 11.33 -30.16
CA HIS A 641 24.24 11.71 -28.75
C HIS A 641 22.75 11.73 -28.40
N GLN A 642 21.88 12.26 -29.28
CA GLN A 642 20.42 12.16 -29.16
C GLN A 642 19.93 10.71 -29.12
N ALA A 643 20.50 9.83 -29.96
CA ALA A 643 20.14 8.41 -29.99
C ALA A 643 20.54 7.70 -28.69
N ARG A 644 21.75 7.96 -28.17
CA ARG A 644 22.22 7.42 -26.88
C ARG A 644 21.38 7.90 -25.71
N ALA A 645 21.11 9.21 -25.60
CA ALA A 645 20.23 9.74 -24.56
C ALA A 645 18.84 9.09 -24.60
N LEU A 646 18.24 8.99 -25.79
CA LEU A 646 16.93 8.36 -25.98
C LEU A 646 16.94 6.85 -25.66
N GLN A 647 18.03 6.14 -25.96
CA GLN A 647 18.19 4.72 -25.60
C GLN A 647 18.23 4.55 -24.09
N VAL A 648 19.03 5.37 -23.40
CA VAL A 648 19.19 5.31 -21.94
C VAL A 648 17.87 5.63 -21.21
N TYR A 649 17.17 6.70 -21.57
CA TYR A 649 15.85 6.99 -20.99
C TYR A 649 14.81 5.90 -21.29
N LYS A 650 14.89 5.23 -22.46
CA LYS A 650 14.02 4.08 -22.80
C LYS A 650 14.33 2.81 -22.01
N VAL A 651 15.55 2.63 -21.50
CA VAL A 651 15.86 1.54 -20.56
C VAL A 651 15.22 1.86 -19.20
N VAL A 652 15.43 3.07 -18.69
CA VAL A 652 14.83 3.51 -17.42
C VAL A 652 13.31 3.41 -17.46
N LEU A 653 12.64 3.90 -18.51
CA LEU A 653 11.17 3.81 -18.64
C LEU A 653 10.63 2.39 -18.83
N LYS A 654 11.45 1.42 -19.27
CA LYS A 654 11.07 0.00 -19.30
C LYS A 654 11.10 -0.62 -17.91
N ASN A 655 12.09 -0.24 -17.10
CA ASN A 655 12.28 -0.74 -15.75
C ASN A 655 11.27 -0.07 -14.79
N ASP A 656 11.07 1.24 -14.92
CA ASP A 656 10.06 2.02 -14.20
C ASP A 656 9.26 2.93 -15.16
N ASN A 657 8.04 2.49 -15.48
CA ASN A 657 7.11 3.25 -16.32
C ASN A 657 6.59 4.54 -15.65
N ARG A 658 6.82 4.74 -14.33
CA ARG A 658 6.41 5.95 -13.60
C ARG A 658 7.53 7.00 -13.52
N ASN A 659 8.70 6.74 -14.11
CA ASN A 659 9.87 7.61 -13.94
C ASN A 659 9.73 8.97 -14.65
N ILE A 660 9.33 9.96 -13.87
CA ILE A 660 9.06 11.35 -14.28
C ILE A 660 10.29 12.02 -14.93
N TRP A 661 11.49 11.76 -14.39
CA TRP A 661 12.74 12.35 -14.86
C TRP A 661 13.15 11.81 -16.23
N ALA A 662 13.04 10.49 -16.44
CA ALA A 662 13.29 9.89 -17.74
C ALA A 662 12.30 10.38 -18.81
N ALA A 663 11.02 10.55 -18.45
CA ALA A 663 10.02 11.16 -19.33
C ALA A 663 10.35 12.62 -19.70
N ASN A 664 10.77 13.45 -18.73
CA ASN A 664 11.27 14.81 -18.97
C ASN A 664 12.47 14.80 -19.94
N GLY A 665 13.44 13.88 -19.75
CA GLY A 665 14.57 13.67 -20.64
C GLY A 665 14.18 13.30 -22.08
N VAL A 666 13.19 12.41 -22.25
CA VAL A 666 12.63 12.06 -23.57
C VAL A 666 11.97 13.28 -24.23
N GLY A 667 11.17 14.05 -23.48
CA GLY A 667 10.55 15.29 -23.96
C GLY A 667 11.59 16.29 -24.49
N CYS A 668 12.69 16.48 -23.76
CA CYS A 668 13.79 17.35 -24.19
C CYS A 668 14.46 16.85 -25.49
N VAL A 669 14.70 15.55 -25.63
CA VAL A 669 15.28 14.97 -26.86
C VAL A 669 14.31 15.06 -28.05
N LEU A 670 13.00 14.97 -27.84
CA LEU A 670 11.99 15.18 -28.88
C LEU A 670 11.88 16.65 -29.31
N ALA A 671 11.97 17.58 -28.37
CA ALA A 671 12.05 19.02 -28.66
C ALA A 671 13.29 19.36 -29.51
N HIS A 672 14.47 18.80 -29.17
CA HIS A 672 15.70 18.92 -29.97
C HIS A 672 15.60 18.31 -31.38
N LYS A 673 14.67 17.38 -31.61
CA LYS A 673 14.36 16.82 -32.94
C LYS A 673 13.27 17.60 -33.70
N GLY A 674 12.67 18.63 -33.08
CA GLY A 674 11.60 19.43 -33.67
C GLY A 674 10.18 18.88 -33.46
N TYR A 675 10.00 17.78 -32.72
CA TYR A 675 8.68 17.19 -32.41
C TYR A 675 7.99 17.94 -31.26
N LEU A 676 7.77 19.24 -31.44
CA LEU A 676 7.32 20.17 -30.40
C LEU A 676 5.97 19.80 -29.76
N ASN A 677 5.04 19.21 -30.52
CA ASN A 677 3.74 18.82 -30.00
C ASN A 677 3.85 17.59 -29.09
N GLU A 678 4.55 16.55 -29.54
CA GLU A 678 4.79 15.32 -28.75
C GLU A 678 5.57 15.63 -27.48
N ALA A 679 6.60 16.47 -27.57
CA ALA A 679 7.36 16.94 -26.41
C ALA A 679 6.48 17.69 -25.40
N ARG A 680 5.60 18.60 -25.86
CA ARG A 680 4.65 19.33 -25.00
C ARG A 680 3.72 18.37 -24.27
N ASP A 681 3.21 17.35 -24.96
CA ASP A 681 2.21 16.45 -24.41
C ASP A 681 2.83 15.48 -23.38
N ILE A 682 4.10 15.11 -23.56
CA ILE A 682 4.91 14.42 -22.53
C ILE A 682 5.18 15.32 -21.33
N PHE A 683 5.59 16.58 -21.54
CA PHE A 683 5.79 17.52 -20.42
C PHE A 683 4.48 17.84 -19.68
N ALA A 684 3.32 17.79 -20.36
CA ALA A 684 2.02 17.95 -19.72
C ALA A 684 1.72 16.79 -18.76
N GLN A 685 1.91 15.53 -19.20
CA GLN A 685 1.77 14.33 -18.34
C GLN A 685 2.72 14.39 -17.14
N VAL A 686 3.98 14.79 -17.36
CA VAL A 686 4.99 14.97 -16.30
C VAL A 686 4.57 16.05 -15.29
N ARG A 687 3.99 17.17 -15.74
CA ARG A 687 3.47 18.26 -14.89
C ARG A 687 2.19 17.86 -14.14
N GLU A 688 1.37 17.01 -14.73
CA GLU A 688 0.17 16.44 -14.11
C GLU A 688 0.52 15.41 -13.03
N ALA A 689 1.59 14.62 -13.24
CA ALA A 689 2.15 13.74 -12.23
C ALA A 689 2.85 14.51 -11.08
N THR A 690 3.62 15.55 -11.40
CA THR A 690 4.24 16.45 -10.40
C THR A 690 4.23 17.90 -10.83
N ALA A 691 3.52 18.74 -10.08
CA ALA A 691 3.51 20.18 -10.31
C ALA A 691 4.78 20.90 -9.81
N ASP A 692 5.69 20.17 -9.15
CA ASP A 692 6.80 20.70 -8.34
C ASP A 692 8.18 20.66 -9.03
N MET A 693 8.23 20.29 -10.31
CA MET A 693 9.47 20.23 -11.09
C MET A 693 9.75 21.54 -11.86
N PRO A 694 10.74 22.39 -11.48
CA PRO A 694 10.95 23.69 -12.11
C PRO A 694 11.22 23.60 -13.61
N ASP A 695 12.07 22.64 -14.01
CA ASP A 695 12.51 22.40 -15.39
C ASP A 695 11.33 22.19 -16.35
N VAL A 696 10.27 21.53 -15.89
CA VAL A 696 9.09 21.20 -16.70
C VAL A 696 8.30 22.45 -17.06
N TRP A 697 8.19 23.41 -16.13
CA TRP A 697 7.59 24.71 -16.40
C TRP A 697 8.42 25.51 -17.42
N LEU A 698 9.76 25.43 -17.34
CA LEU A 698 10.67 26.07 -18.29
C LEU A 698 10.61 25.41 -19.68
N ASN A 699 10.61 24.08 -19.75
CA ASN A 699 10.52 23.29 -20.98
C ASN A 699 9.21 23.55 -21.74
N ILE A 700 8.08 23.56 -21.03
CA ILE A 700 6.77 23.94 -21.60
C ILE A 700 6.80 25.40 -22.10
N ALA A 701 7.38 26.33 -21.32
CA ALA A 701 7.51 27.72 -21.72
C ALA A 701 8.43 27.92 -22.94
N HIS A 702 9.49 27.13 -23.09
CA HIS A 702 10.36 27.10 -24.26
C HIS A 702 9.59 26.64 -25.52
N ILE A 703 8.78 25.58 -25.42
CA ILE A 703 7.92 25.15 -26.54
C ILE A 703 6.93 26.25 -26.92
N TYR A 704 6.24 26.88 -25.96
CA TYR A 704 5.33 27.98 -26.26
C TYR A 704 6.04 29.18 -26.93
N VAL A 705 7.28 29.51 -26.53
CA VAL A 705 8.09 30.56 -27.19
C VAL A 705 8.39 30.22 -28.66
N GLU A 706 8.55 28.94 -29.01
CA GLU A 706 8.87 28.51 -30.37
C GLU A 706 7.62 28.28 -31.23
N GLN A 707 6.51 27.85 -30.62
CA GLN A 707 5.16 27.90 -31.19
C GLN A 707 4.60 29.34 -31.33
N LYS A 708 5.39 30.37 -30.99
CA LYS A 708 5.04 31.80 -31.00
C LYS A 708 3.88 32.20 -30.05
N GLN A 709 3.54 31.34 -29.10
CA GLN A 709 2.51 31.54 -28.09
C GLN A 709 3.08 32.28 -26.87
N TYR A 710 3.42 33.56 -27.05
CA TYR A 710 4.15 34.34 -26.05
C TYR A 710 3.37 34.60 -24.75
N ILE A 711 2.03 34.67 -24.80
CA ILE A 711 1.20 34.92 -23.62
C ILE A 711 1.23 33.72 -22.64
N PRO A 712 0.94 32.47 -23.06
CA PRO A 712 1.17 31.29 -22.21
C PRO A 712 2.62 31.16 -21.74
N ALA A 713 3.61 31.40 -22.61
CA ALA A 713 5.02 31.31 -22.23
C ALA A 713 5.38 32.24 -21.06
N VAL A 714 4.98 33.52 -21.13
CA VAL A 714 5.20 34.51 -20.07
C VAL A 714 4.57 34.07 -18.76
N GLN A 715 3.33 33.55 -18.79
CA GLN A 715 2.65 33.03 -17.60
C GLN A 715 3.39 31.83 -16.99
N MET A 716 3.90 30.90 -17.79
CA MET A 716 4.66 29.75 -17.30
C MET A 716 5.98 30.18 -16.63
N TYR A 717 6.76 31.10 -17.22
CA TYR A 717 7.98 31.63 -16.58
C TYR A 717 7.66 32.41 -15.30
N GLU A 718 6.64 33.25 -15.30
CA GLU A 718 6.21 33.97 -14.10
C GLU A 718 5.76 33.05 -12.96
N ASN A 719 5.02 31.98 -13.28
CA ASN A 719 4.55 31.02 -12.28
C ASN A 719 5.71 30.16 -11.75
N CYS A 720 6.66 29.77 -12.60
CA CYS A 720 7.90 29.13 -12.19
C CYS A 720 8.70 30.01 -11.21
N LEU A 721 8.89 31.30 -11.53
CA LEU A 721 9.52 32.27 -10.63
C LEU A 721 8.79 32.39 -9.28
N LYS A 722 7.46 32.52 -9.29
CA LYS A 722 6.65 32.69 -8.07
C LYS A 722 6.61 31.43 -7.19
N LYS A 723 6.65 30.23 -7.79
CA LYS A 723 6.51 28.96 -7.06
C LYS A 723 7.83 28.45 -6.46
N PHE A 724 8.92 28.50 -7.22
CA PHE A 724 10.15 27.78 -6.86
C PHE A 724 11.25 28.66 -6.27
N TYR A 725 11.30 29.94 -6.64
CA TYR A 725 12.45 30.79 -6.35
C TYR A 725 12.07 31.92 -5.37
N LYS A 726 12.56 31.82 -4.12
CA LYS A 726 12.44 32.89 -3.11
C LYS A 726 13.16 34.20 -3.52
N TYR A 727 14.08 34.11 -4.49
CA TYR A 727 14.87 35.22 -5.02
C TYR A 727 14.84 35.21 -6.56
N ASN A 728 15.10 36.36 -7.18
CA ASN A 728 15.11 36.52 -8.63
C ASN A 728 16.19 35.64 -9.32
N ASN A 729 15.79 34.54 -9.97
CA ASN A 729 16.70 33.76 -10.82
C ASN A 729 17.02 34.51 -12.13
N VAL A 730 18.31 34.72 -12.39
CA VAL A 730 18.84 35.44 -13.56
C VAL A 730 18.50 34.77 -14.88
N GLU A 731 18.59 33.44 -14.97
CA GLU A 731 18.38 32.68 -16.20
C GLU A 731 16.90 32.73 -16.62
N VAL A 732 16.00 32.43 -15.67
CA VAL A 732 14.55 32.44 -15.91
C VAL A 732 14.05 33.85 -16.22
N LEU A 733 14.59 34.90 -15.58
CA LEU A 733 14.30 36.29 -15.95
C LEU A 733 14.82 36.65 -17.35
N THR A 734 15.92 36.06 -17.80
CA THR A 734 16.48 36.26 -19.15
C THR A 734 15.63 35.55 -20.21
N TYR A 735 15.14 34.33 -19.93
CA TYR A 735 14.19 33.64 -20.81
C TYR A 735 12.84 34.35 -20.88
N LEU A 736 12.32 34.84 -19.73
CA LEU A 736 11.12 35.68 -19.67
C LEU A 736 11.30 36.97 -20.50
N ALA A 737 12.43 37.66 -20.36
CA ALA A 737 12.73 38.84 -21.15
C ALA A 737 12.79 38.53 -22.66
N ARG A 738 13.42 37.41 -23.06
CA ARG A 738 13.46 36.95 -24.46
C ARG A 738 12.05 36.66 -25.01
N ALA A 739 11.16 36.08 -24.21
CA ALA A 739 9.76 35.85 -24.56
C ALA A 739 8.98 37.17 -24.69
N LEU A 740 9.15 38.10 -23.75
CA LEU A 740 8.53 39.43 -23.77
C LEU A 740 9.00 40.27 -24.98
N VAL A 741 10.28 40.20 -25.36
CA VAL A 741 10.80 40.85 -26.58
C VAL A 741 10.22 40.22 -27.85
N LYS A 742 10.16 38.88 -27.95
CA LYS A 742 9.48 38.20 -29.07
C LYS A 742 7.99 38.58 -29.16
N GLY A 743 7.33 38.84 -28.01
CA GLY A 743 5.93 39.29 -27.90
C GLY A 743 5.72 40.82 -27.87
N ASN A 744 6.70 41.62 -28.29
CA ASN A 744 6.68 43.09 -28.34
C ASN A 744 6.30 43.83 -27.02
N ARG A 745 6.47 43.19 -25.85
CA ARG A 745 6.26 43.80 -24.52
C ARG A 745 7.55 44.40 -23.97
N LEU A 746 8.17 45.31 -24.74
CA LEU A 746 9.53 45.82 -24.50
C LEU A 746 9.71 46.48 -23.12
N HIS A 747 8.72 47.26 -22.66
CA HIS A 747 8.75 47.88 -21.32
C HIS A 747 8.87 46.85 -20.18
N GLU A 748 8.25 45.69 -20.32
CA GLU A 748 8.27 44.63 -19.29
C GLU A 748 9.55 43.81 -19.37
N ALA A 749 10.04 43.53 -20.59
CA ALA A 749 11.35 42.92 -20.81
C ALA A 749 12.48 43.75 -20.18
N HIS A 750 12.42 45.09 -20.30
CA HIS A 750 13.39 45.99 -19.68
C HIS A 750 13.38 45.87 -18.14
N ASN A 751 12.21 45.82 -17.53
CA ASN A 751 12.07 45.63 -16.09
C ASN A 751 12.56 44.24 -15.62
N ALA A 752 12.29 43.17 -16.38
CA ALA A 752 12.77 41.83 -16.09
C ALA A 752 14.31 41.74 -16.11
N LEU A 753 14.95 42.32 -17.14
CA LEU A 753 16.41 42.38 -17.24
C LEU A 753 17.05 43.27 -16.16
N LEU A 754 16.41 44.39 -15.79
CA LEU A 754 16.86 45.20 -14.66
C LEU A 754 16.77 44.43 -13.33
N ASN A 755 15.75 43.60 -13.15
CA ASN A 755 15.62 42.74 -11.98
C ASN A 755 16.68 41.62 -11.94
N ALA A 756 17.07 41.07 -13.09
CA ALA A 756 18.19 40.12 -13.19
C ALA A 756 19.53 40.80 -12.88
N ARG A 757 19.78 42.00 -13.44
CA ARG A 757 21.01 42.78 -13.23
C ARG A 757 21.20 43.23 -11.77
N ARG A 758 20.13 43.31 -10.96
CA ARG A 758 20.24 43.53 -9.51
C ARG A 758 20.90 42.36 -8.77
N VAL A 759 20.78 41.15 -9.30
CA VAL A 759 21.36 39.92 -8.73
C VAL A 759 22.75 39.67 -9.32
N ALA A 760 22.89 39.80 -10.64
CA ALA A 760 24.17 39.68 -11.34
C ALA A 760 24.56 41.01 -12.03
N PRO A 761 25.11 42.01 -11.30
CA PRO A 761 25.49 43.29 -11.88
C PRO A 761 26.72 43.22 -12.81
N HIS A 762 27.49 42.12 -12.72
CA HIS A 762 28.72 41.88 -13.48
C HIS A 762 28.52 41.12 -14.79
N ASP A 763 27.33 40.56 -15.07
CA ASP A 763 27.12 39.83 -16.32
C ASP A 763 27.01 40.78 -17.53
N LEU A 764 27.98 40.63 -18.44
CA LEU A 764 28.06 41.33 -19.71
C LEU A 764 26.85 41.01 -20.60
N THR A 765 26.33 39.79 -20.53
CA THR A 765 25.20 39.31 -21.34
C THR A 765 23.91 40.05 -20.99
N LEU A 766 23.60 40.20 -19.70
CA LEU A 766 22.54 41.08 -19.22
C LEU A 766 22.74 42.54 -19.66
N MET A 767 23.97 43.06 -19.62
CA MET A 767 24.23 44.45 -20.02
C MET A 767 23.95 44.67 -21.51
N TYR A 768 24.38 43.74 -22.38
CA TYR A 768 24.09 43.76 -23.81
C TYR A 768 22.58 43.69 -24.08
N ASN A 769 21.88 42.74 -23.43
CA ASN A 769 20.43 42.57 -23.58
C ASN A 769 19.64 43.81 -23.12
N ILE A 770 20.08 44.49 -22.06
CA ILE A 770 19.46 45.75 -21.58
C ILE A 770 19.63 46.86 -22.63
N ALA A 771 20.84 47.03 -23.18
CA ALA A 771 21.11 48.04 -24.21
C ALA A 771 20.28 47.79 -25.48
N LEU A 772 20.18 46.54 -25.94
CA LEU A 772 19.38 46.15 -27.10
C LEU A 772 17.88 46.39 -26.91
N VAL A 773 17.34 46.13 -25.71
CA VAL A 773 15.93 46.46 -25.39
C VAL A 773 15.72 47.98 -25.32
N GLN A 774 16.66 48.75 -24.75
CA GLN A 774 16.58 50.21 -24.70
C GLN A 774 16.62 50.84 -26.11
N GLN A 775 17.50 50.35 -26.98
CA GLN A 775 17.60 50.77 -28.38
C GLN A 775 16.29 50.53 -29.15
N LYS A 776 15.70 49.32 -29.04
CA LYS A 776 14.42 48.99 -29.70
C LYS A 776 13.25 49.83 -29.16
N LEU A 777 13.16 49.98 -27.85
CA LEU A 777 12.12 50.77 -27.19
C LEU A 777 12.23 52.26 -27.53
N ALA A 778 13.45 52.79 -27.65
CA ALA A 778 13.67 54.14 -28.17
C ALA A 778 13.27 54.26 -29.65
N GLN A 779 13.57 53.26 -30.49
CA GLN A 779 13.20 53.26 -31.91
C GLN A 779 11.68 53.22 -32.13
N GLU A 780 10.93 52.50 -31.30
CA GLU A 780 9.46 52.46 -31.29
C GLU A 780 8.90 53.87 -30.96
N ILE A 781 9.27 54.43 -29.81
CA ILE A 781 8.82 55.76 -29.34
C ILE A 781 9.20 56.90 -30.31
N LEU A 782 10.34 56.81 -30.99
CA LEU A 782 10.77 57.82 -31.97
C LEU A 782 9.96 57.74 -33.27
N LYS A 783 9.64 56.53 -33.76
CA LYS A 783 8.78 56.35 -34.95
C LYS A 783 7.37 56.88 -34.68
N ASP A 784 6.79 56.58 -33.52
CA ASP A 784 5.44 56.97 -33.15
C ASP A 784 5.20 58.49 -33.29
N GLU A 785 4.13 58.84 -34.01
CA GLU A 785 3.77 60.25 -34.26
C GLU A 785 3.05 60.91 -33.08
N ASN A 786 2.45 60.08 -32.21
CA ASN A 786 1.65 60.50 -31.05
C ASN A 786 2.47 60.50 -29.74
N SER A 787 3.79 60.30 -29.83
CA SER A 787 4.69 60.33 -28.67
C SER A 787 4.79 61.72 -28.04
N THR A 788 4.46 61.81 -26.75
CA THR A 788 4.65 63.02 -25.93
C THR A 788 6.10 63.51 -25.94
N LEU A 789 6.33 64.82 -25.84
CA LEU A 789 7.68 65.41 -25.72
C LEU A 789 8.54 64.70 -24.66
N ASN A 790 7.94 64.34 -23.54
CA ASN A 790 8.67 63.75 -22.42
C ASN A 790 8.77 62.21 -22.51
N SER A 791 8.09 61.51 -23.42
CA SER A 791 8.48 60.14 -23.81
C SER A 791 9.64 60.18 -24.81
N VAL A 792 9.62 61.09 -25.79
CA VAL A 792 10.74 61.31 -26.74
C VAL A 792 12.04 61.64 -26.01
N LEU A 793 12.03 62.58 -25.06
CA LEU A 793 13.22 62.91 -24.27
C LEU A 793 13.75 61.71 -23.45
N GLN A 794 12.87 60.84 -22.94
CA GLN A 794 13.30 59.63 -22.22
C GLN A 794 13.87 58.56 -23.16
N ALA A 795 13.34 58.43 -24.38
CA ALA A 795 13.90 57.58 -25.41
C ALA A 795 15.32 58.03 -25.81
N ILE A 796 15.55 59.35 -25.95
CA ILE A 796 16.87 59.93 -26.25
C ILE A 796 17.88 59.65 -25.10
N ASP A 797 17.48 59.86 -23.85
CA ASP A 797 18.31 59.52 -22.68
C ASP A 797 18.64 58.01 -22.64
N GLN A 798 17.67 57.13 -22.91
CA GLN A 798 17.85 55.68 -22.95
C GLN A 798 18.75 55.23 -24.11
N LEU A 799 18.59 55.81 -25.30
CA LEU A 799 19.42 55.51 -26.47
C LEU A 799 20.88 55.96 -26.26
N ARG A 800 21.10 57.09 -25.57
CA ARG A 800 22.45 57.54 -25.14
C ARG A 800 23.07 56.62 -24.08
N ILE A 801 22.27 56.01 -23.20
CA ILE A 801 22.73 54.97 -22.27
C ILE A 801 23.09 53.68 -23.03
N ALA A 802 22.22 53.23 -23.94
CA ALA A 802 22.46 52.05 -24.77
C ALA A 802 23.75 52.19 -25.60
N GLN A 803 23.95 53.34 -26.27
CA GLN A 803 25.19 53.65 -27.00
C GLN A 803 26.43 53.47 -26.11
N LYS A 804 26.44 54.07 -24.91
CA LYS A 804 27.56 53.96 -23.96
C LYS A 804 27.80 52.54 -23.45
N SER A 805 26.74 51.76 -23.24
CA SER A 805 26.86 50.34 -22.90
C SER A 805 27.43 49.53 -24.05
N PHE A 806 27.00 49.77 -25.30
CA PHE A 806 27.53 49.07 -26.46
C PHE A 806 29.00 49.42 -26.78
N THR A 807 29.41 50.70 -26.66
CA THR A 807 30.84 51.06 -26.82
C THR A 807 31.68 50.42 -25.73
N TRP A 808 31.24 50.49 -24.46
CA TRP A 808 31.96 49.87 -23.35
C TRP A 808 32.08 48.35 -23.51
N LEU A 809 31.02 47.67 -23.94
CA LEU A 809 31.04 46.22 -24.23
C LEU A 809 31.93 45.87 -25.44
N GLY A 810 32.00 46.74 -26.45
CA GLY A 810 32.92 46.57 -27.58
C GLY A 810 34.40 46.78 -27.24
N GLU A 811 34.69 47.55 -26.19
CA GLU A 811 36.04 47.84 -25.70
C GLU A 811 36.52 46.88 -24.59
N HIS A 812 35.61 46.40 -23.73
CA HIS A 812 35.92 45.67 -22.49
C HIS A 812 35.22 44.30 -22.38
N GLY A 813 34.55 43.83 -23.44
CA GLY A 813 33.83 42.55 -23.45
C GLY A 813 34.74 41.32 -23.59
N ASP A 814 34.26 40.16 -23.12
CA ASP A 814 34.90 38.86 -23.35
C ASP A 814 34.54 38.32 -24.76
N PRO A 815 35.51 38.13 -25.67
CA PRO A 815 35.27 37.61 -27.02
C PRO A 815 34.60 36.23 -27.07
N HIS A 816 34.68 35.42 -26.00
CA HIS A 816 34.06 34.09 -25.95
C HIS A 816 32.58 34.14 -25.57
N ARG A 817 32.07 35.27 -25.07
CA ARG A 817 30.68 35.42 -24.60
C ARG A 817 29.85 36.38 -25.45
N LEU A 818 30.49 37.36 -26.10
CA LEU A 818 29.84 38.40 -26.91
C LEU A 818 30.65 38.67 -28.17
N ASP A 819 29.98 38.82 -29.32
CA ASP A 819 30.62 39.39 -30.51
C ASP A 819 30.83 40.89 -30.29
N LEU A 820 32.11 41.26 -30.14
CA LEU A 820 32.57 42.63 -30.02
C LEU A 820 32.23 43.45 -31.29
N ASN A 821 32.27 42.83 -32.46
CA ASN A 821 31.94 43.50 -33.73
C ASN A 821 30.45 43.81 -33.80
N GLN A 822 29.58 42.87 -33.43
CA GLN A 822 28.14 43.12 -33.33
C GLN A 822 27.84 44.23 -32.33
N SER A 823 28.48 44.23 -31.16
CA SER A 823 28.34 45.28 -30.16
C SER A 823 28.74 46.67 -30.70
N LEU A 824 29.84 46.76 -31.45
CA LEU A 824 30.28 48.00 -32.10
C LEU A 824 29.41 48.42 -33.30
N GLN A 825 28.73 47.49 -33.96
CA GLN A 825 27.73 47.79 -35.01
C GLN A 825 26.46 48.39 -34.39
N GLU A 826 25.92 47.80 -33.32
CA GLU A 826 24.76 48.35 -32.61
C GLU A 826 25.08 49.72 -31.97
N ALA A 827 26.32 49.95 -31.52
CA ALA A 827 26.78 51.27 -31.07
C ALA A 827 26.70 52.34 -32.19
N ARG A 828 27.05 51.99 -33.43
CA ARG A 828 26.93 52.90 -34.60
C ARG A 828 25.46 53.14 -34.97
N GLN A 829 24.65 52.09 -34.99
CA GLN A 829 23.20 52.24 -35.22
C GLN A 829 22.55 53.12 -34.13
N CYS A 830 23.04 53.08 -32.89
CA CYS A 830 22.63 54.01 -31.85
C CYS A 830 23.08 55.46 -32.12
N SER A 831 24.29 55.72 -32.63
CA SER A 831 24.68 57.09 -33.02
C SER A 831 23.87 57.64 -34.18
N ASP A 832 23.53 56.79 -35.16
CA ASP A 832 22.73 57.18 -36.32
C ASP A 832 21.30 57.54 -35.88
N LEU A 833 20.69 56.70 -35.04
CA LEU A 833 19.38 56.98 -34.43
C LEU A 833 19.42 58.23 -33.52
N LEU A 834 20.52 58.50 -32.81
CA LEU A 834 20.70 59.73 -32.03
C LEU A 834 20.75 60.97 -32.94
N SER A 835 21.42 60.90 -34.09
CA SER A 835 21.43 62.02 -35.06
C SER A 835 20.01 62.33 -35.56
N GLN A 836 19.25 61.29 -35.92
CA GLN A 836 17.85 61.39 -36.34
C GLN A 836 16.95 61.92 -35.22
N SER A 837 17.20 61.53 -33.97
CA SER A 837 16.35 61.90 -32.82
C SER A 837 16.21 63.42 -32.60
N THR A 838 17.17 64.22 -33.08
CA THR A 838 17.12 65.70 -33.04
C THR A 838 15.90 66.25 -33.80
N TYR A 839 15.55 65.67 -34.94
CA TYR A 839 14.35 66.00 -35.71
C TYR A 839 13.08 65.65 -34.93
N HIS A 840 13.04 64.47 -34.32
CA HIS A 840 11.90 64.02 -33.51
C HIS A 840 11.71 64.86 -32.24
N GLU A 841 12.79 65.36 -31.63
CA GLU A 841 12.72 66.29 -30.50
C GLU A 841 12.12 67.64 -30.91
N ILE A 842 12.57 68.22 -32.03
CA ILE A 842 12.02 69.48 -32.56
C ILE A 842 10.54 69.30 -32.94
N ARG A 843 10.18 68.17 -33.57
CA ARG A 843 8.79 67.78 -33.87
C ARG A 843 7.92 67.73 -32.60
N ALA A 844 8.42 67.09 -31.54
CA ALA A 844 7.67 66.90 -30.31
C ALA A 844 7.54 68.19 -29.48
N ARG A 845 8.56 69.08 -29.49
CA ARG A 845 8.47 70.40 -28.87
C ARG A 845 7.37 71.26 -29.51
N LYS A 846 7.29 71.29 -30.86
CA LYS A 846 6.23 72.01 -31.57
C LYS A 846 4.84 71.52 -31.20
N LYS A 847 4.61 70.20 -31.14
CA LYS A 847 3.33 69.64 -30.68
C LYS A 847 2.98 70.03 -29.24
N ASP A 848 3.95 70.03 -28.32
CA ASP A 848 3.75 70.45 -26.92
C ASP A 848 3.44 71.96 -26.82
N GLU A 849 4.11 72.80 -27.61
CA GLU A 849 3.83 74.24 -27.73
C GLU A 849 2.44 74.51 -28.31
N GLU A 850 2.04 73.78 -29.35
CA GLU A 850 0.68 73.83 -29.93
C GLU A 850 -0.39 73.38 -28.92
N GLU A 851 -0.19 72.27 -28.21
CA GLU A 851 -1.07 71.84 -27.13
C GLU A 851 -1.16 72.87 -26.00
N GLN A 852 -0.06 73.47 -25.57
CA GLN A 852 -0.06 74.53 -24.57
C GLN A 852 -0.81 75.77 -25.04
N LEU A 853 -0.71 76.15 -26.32
CA LEU A 853 -1.46 77.27 -26.91
C LEU A 853 -2.96 76.95 -27.00
N VAL A 854 -3.34 75.72 -27.36
CA VAL A 854 -4.75 75.29 -27.36
C VAL A 854 -5.32 75.28 -25.94
N ARG A 855 -4.59 74.75 -24.95
CA ARG A 855 -5.00 74.76 -23.53
C ARG A 855 -5.18 76.19 -23.02
N LYS A 856 -4.23 77.11 -23.30
CA LYS A 856 -4.35 78.53 -22.95
C LYS A 856 -5.58 79.20 -23.58
N LYS A 857 -5.89 78.92 -24.85
CA LYS A 857 -7.10 79.42 -25.51
C LYS A 857 -8.37 78.88 -24.84
N GLN A 858 -8.43 77.58 -24.56
CA GLN A 858 -9.56 76.97 -23.83
C GLN A 858 -9.72 77.54 -22.42
N ASP A 859 -8.62 77.83 -21.71
CA ASP A 859 -8.68 78.45 -20.38
C ASP A 859 -9.10 79.92 -20.45
N GLU A 860 -8.67 80.68 -21.46
CA GLU A 860 -9.18 82.02 -21.73
C GLU A 860 -10.67 82.01 -22.10
N GLU A 861 -11.14 81.06 -22.91
CA GLU A 861 -12.55 80.90 -23.28
C GLU A 861 -13.38 80.51 -22.06
N ARG A 862 -12.91 79.56 -21.24
CA ARG A 862 -13.51 79.22 -19.93
C ARG A 862 -13.54 80.43 -19.00
N ARG A 863 -12.51 81.27 -18.97
CA ARG A 863 -12.45 82.47 -18.12
C ARG A 863 -13.41 83.55 -18.62
N LYS A 864 -13.42 83.84 -19.93
CA LYS A 864 -14.36 84.79 -20.58
C LYS A 864 -15.82 84.35 -20.41
N LEU A 865 -16.09 83.04 -20.44
CA LEU A 865 -17.42 82.50 -20.15
C LEU A 865 -17.84 82.71 -18.68
N ARG A 866 -16.93 82.46 -17.73
CA ARG A 866 -17.16 82.76 -16.30
C ARG A 866 -17.31 84.26 -16.02
N GLU A 867 -16.49 85.10 -16.65
CA GLU A 867 -16.58 86.56 -16.58
C GLU A 867 -17.95 87.06 -17.08
N LYS A 868 -18.46 86.51 -18.19
CA LYS A 868 -19.82 86.79 -18.67
C LYS A 868 -20.91 86.30 -17.70
N GLN A 869 -20.81 85.08 -17.19
CA GLN A 869 -21.78 84.56 -16.22
C GLN A 869 -21.84 85.41 -14.95
N LEU A 870 -20.68 85.89 -14.46
CA LEU A 870 -20.61 86.80 -13.32
C LEU A 870 -21.21 88.19 -13.65
N GLN A 871 -20.99 88.71 -14.86
CA GLN A 871 -21.57 89.98 -15.32
C GLN A 871 -23.09 89.89 -15.49
N GLU A 872 -23.61 88.81 -16.07
CA GLU A 872 -25.06 88.56 -16.16
C GLU A 872 -25.70 88.44 -14.77
N GLU A 873 -25.00 87.84 -13.79
CA GLU A 873 -25.47 87.78 -12.41
C GLU A 873 -25.40 89.16 -11.70
N GLU A 874 -24.33 89.95 -11.92
CA GLU A 874 -24.23 91.32 -11.42
C GLU A 874 -25.30 92.24 -12.02
N GLU A 875 -25.57 92.17 -13.32
CA GLU A 875 -26.62 92.97 -13.96
C GLU A 875 -28.00 92.57 -13.45
N ARG A 876 -28.27 91.28 -13.23
CA ARG A 876 -29.47 90.83 -12.51
C ARG A 876 -29.57 91.44 -11.12
N ARG A 877 -28.50 91.38 -10.31
CA ARG A 877 -28.46 91.94 -8.95
C ARG A 877 -28.72 93.46 -8.98
N ARG A 878 -28.14 94.20 -9.94
CA ARG A 878 -28.38 95.63 -10.14
C ARG A 878 -29.83 95.93 -10.54
N GLN A 879 -30.42 95.17 -11.46
CA GLN A 879 -31.83 95.32 -11.85
C GLN A 879 -32.80 94.98 -10.69
N GLU A 880 -32.47 93.96 -9.88
CA GLU A 880 -33.21 93.64 -8.66
C GLU A 880 -33.11 94.77 -7.61
N ASP A 881 -31.93 95.36 -7.40
CA ASP A 881 -31.76 96.48 -6.47
C ASP A 881 -32.31 97.82 -6.99
N GLU A 882 -32.31 98.08 -8.29
CA GLU A 882 -33.02 99.22 -8.89
C GLU A 882 -34.53 99.07 -8.77
N ARG A 883 -35.09 97.87 -8.99
CA ARG A 883 -36.50 97.58 -8.65
C ARG A 883 -36.78 97.87 -7.17
N ARG A 884 -35.94 97.39 -6.25
CA ARG A 884 -36.05 97.69 -4.81
C ARG A 884 -35.84 99.17 -4.47
N ARG A 885 -35.14 99.97 -5.28
CA ARG A 885 -35.06 101.44 -5.12
C ARG A 885 -36.36 102.10 -5.55
N MET A 886 -36.85 101.78 -6.76
CA MET A 886 -38.13 102.27 -7.28
C MET A 886 -39.31 101.88 -6.36
N GLU A 887 -39.26 100.71 -5.72
CA GLU A 887 -40.23 100.30 -4.68
C GLU A 887 -40.08 101.12 -3.40
N ARG A 888 -38.84 101.36 -2.91
CA ARG A 888 -38.60 102.23 -1.74
C ARG A 888 -39.06 103.68 -1.99
N GLU A 889 -38.83 104.23 -3.18
CA GLU A 889 -39.25 105.58 -3.55
C GLU A 889 -40.77 105.70 -3.66
N LYS A 890 -41.44 104.74 -4.31
CA LYS A 890 -42.91 104.63 -4.29
C LYS A 890 -43.45 104.50 -2.86
N ARG A 891 -42.76 103.74 -2.00
CA ARG A 891 -43.11 103.58 -0.58
C ARG A 891 -42.87 104.87 0.23
N GLN A 892 -41.83 105.65 -0.07
CA GLN A 892 -41.59 106.97 0.51
C GLN A 892 -42.66 107.98 0.09
N GLN A 893 -43.03 108.04 -1.19
CA GLN A 893 -44.15 108.87 -1.66
C GLN A 893 -45.48 108.47 -1.00
N PHE A 894 -45.68 107.17 -0.73
CA PHE A 894 -46.83 106.69 0.06
C PHE A 894 -46.75 107.14 1.52
N VAL A 895 -45.58 107.03 2.15
CA VAL A 895 -45.32 107.48 3.52
C VAL A 895 -45.55 108.98 3.65
N GLU A 896 -45.04 109.82 2.75
CA GLU A 896 -45.27 111.27 2.76
C GLU A 896 -46.75 111.63 2.58
N ARG A 897 -47.47 110.94 1.68
CA ARG A 897 -48.92 111.09 1.53
C ARG A 897 -49.68 110.72 2.81
N THR A 898 -49.27 109.67 3.53
CA THR A 898 -49.85 109.34 4.85
C THR A 898 -49.42 110.29 5.96
N LYS A 899 -48.19 110.83 5.90
CA LYS A 899 -47.63 111.75 6.91
C LYS A 899 -48.32 113.11 6.88
N ASN A 900 -48.68 113.58 5.69
CA ASN A 900 -49.50 114.78 5.49
C ASN A 900 -51.00 114.56 5.84
N LEU A 901 -51.41 113.31 6.14
CA LEU A 901 -52.76 112.96 6.55
C LEU A 901 -52.93 112.82 8.07
N LEU A 902 -51.83 112.89 8.84
CA LEU A 902 -51.81 112.64 10.30
C LEU A 902 -51.48 113.90 11.14
N THR A 903 -51.62 115.11 10.57
CA THR A 903 -51.36 116.37 11.28
C THR A 903 -52.64 117.08 11.76
N THR A 904 -53.46 116.36 12.53
CA THR A 904 -54.55 116.93 13.35
C THR A 904 -54.59 116.21 14.70
N GLU A 905 -54.95 116.95 15.76
CA GLU A 905 -54.99 116.55 17.18
C GLU A 905 -53.62 116.26 17.83
N SER A 906 -53.27 117.10 18.82
CA SER A 906 -52.03 116.96 19.59
C SER A 906 -52.14 117.60 20.99
N GLN A 907 -52.63 116.84 21.98
CA GLN A 907 -52.48 117.23 23.39
C GLN A 907 -52.44 116.03 24.38
N VAL A 908 -51.31 115.94 25.08
CA VAL A 908 -51.11 115.46 26.46
C VAL A 908 -51.94 114.26 26.97
N THR A 909 -51.27 113.12 27.12
CA THR A 909 -51.12 112.47 28.45
C THR A 909 -49.71 111.91 28.60
N SER A 910 -49.19 111.86 29.82
CA SER A 910 -47.87 111.27 30.12
C SER A 910 -47.97 110.35 31.32
N GLU A 911 -47.68 109.05 31.14
CA GLU A 911 -47.53 108.12 32.26
C GLU A 911 -46.48 107.04 31.99
N LYS A 912 -46.06 106.32 33.03
CA LYS A 912 -44.85 105.49 33.04
C LYS A 912 -45.13 104.10 33.60
N SER A 913 -44.45 103.08 33.09
CA SER A 913 -44.24 101.82 33.80
C SER A 913 -42.76 101.43 33.86
N HIS A 914 -42.33 101.06 35.07
CA HIS A 914 -41.02 100.48 35.43
C HIS A 914 -40.74 99.13 34.73
N ARG A 915 -39.57 98.47 34.76
CA ARG A 915 -38.23 98.57 35.41
C ARG A 915 -37.26 97.72 34.52
N SER A 916 -35.94 97.66 34.65
CA SER A 916 -34.98 98.03 35.71
C SER A 916 -33.64 98.50 35.12
N THR A 917 -32.72 98.98 35.96
CA THR A 917 -31.43 99.61 35.57
C THR A 917 -30.21 98.94 36.21
N GLY A 918 -29.12 98.78 35.45
CA GLY A 918 -27.77 98.49 35.96
C GLY A 918 -26.88 97.79 34.90
N GLY A 919 -25.59 98.10 34.74
CA GLY A 919 -24.82 99.19 35.36
C GLY A 919 -23.33 99.23 34.98
N THR A 920 -22.92 100.21 34.16
CA THR A 920 -21.57 100.81 34.04
C THR A 920 -20.30 99.99 33.68
N LYS A 921 -19.66 100.42 32.57
CA LYS A 921 -18.21 100.71 32.36
C LYS A 921 -17.15 99.57 32.19
N LYS A 922 -16.61 99.53 30.95
CA LYS A 922 -15.19 99.34 30.53
C LYS A 922 -14.32 98.22 31.18
N ARG A 923 -13.90 97.24 30.35
CA ARG A 923 -12.46 97.00 30.03
C ARG A 923 -12.17 96.07 28.83
N GLN A 924 -11.24 96.53 27.97
CA GLN A 924 -10.21 95.85 27.15
C GLN A 924 -10.35 94.41 26.55
N LYS A 925 -10.18 94.36 25.21
CA LYS A 925 -9.32 93.47 24.37
C LYS A 925 -9.66 91.97 24.10
N HIS A 926 -9.62 91.63 22.80
CA HIS A 926 -9.50 90.29 22.15
C HIS A 926 -10.68 89.31 22.42
N GLU A 927 -11.01 88.35 21.54
CA GLU A 927 -10.26 87.75 20.40
C GLU A 927 -11.21 87.34 19.23
N ASP A 928 -10.68 87.39 18.00
CA ASP A 928 -10.88 86.61 16.76
C ASP A 928 -12.26 86.34 16.09
N GLU A 929 -12.38 86.80 14.83
CA GLU A 929 -13.15 86.25 13.69
C GLU A 929 -12.26 85.30 12.81
N GLU A 930 -12.69 84.45 11.86
CA GLU A 930 -13.97 84.01 11.27
C GLU A 930 -13.86 82.46 10.98
N GLU A 931 -14.49 81.67 10.09
CA GLU A 931 -15.38 81.78 8.89
C GLU A 931 -16.33 80.53 8.87
N PHE A 932 -16.79 79.99 7.71
CA PHE A 932 -17.59 78.75 7.62
C PHE A 932 -17.33 77.94 6.32
N ILE A 933 -17.68 76.63 6.29
CA ILE A 933 -17.22 75.65 5.28
C ILE A 933 -18.31 75.16 4.29
N ASN A 934 -17.86 74.75 3.10
CA ASN A 934 -18.62 74.31 1.93
C ASN A 934 -19.17 72.86 1.98
N ASP A 935 -20.09 72.54 1.06
CA ASP A 935 -20.86 71.29 0.96
C ASP A 935 -20.15 70.17 0.14
N THR A 936 -20.68 68.93 0.15
CA THR A 936 -19.97 67.71 -0.26
C THR A 936 -20.62 66.87 -1.35
N THR A 937 -19.81 66.62 -2.40
CA THR A 937 -19.70 65.38 -3.23
C THR A 937 -20.94 64.75 -3.87
N ASP A 938 -20.83 64.44 -5.16
CA ASP A 938 -21.37 63.17 -5.69
C ASP A 938 -20.34 62.48 -6.61
N LEU A 939 -20.43 61.17 -6.82
CA LEU A 939 -19.37 60.35 -7.41
C LEU A 939 -19.90 59.23 -8.32
N ILE A 940 -19.54 59.26 -9.60
CA ILE A 940 -19.65 58.12 -10.52
C ILE A 940 -18.27 57.71 -11.03
N THR A 941 -18.08 56.40 -11.22
CA THR A 941 -16.81 55.75 -11.51
C THR A 941 -16.35 55.89 -12.97
N ASN A 942 -15.06 56.18 -13.16
CA ASN A 942 -14.23 55.43 -14.11
C ASN A 942 -12.73 55.63 -13.80
N THR A 943 -11.92 54.58 -13.91
CA THR A 943 -10.49 54.61 -13.54
C THR A 943 -9.59 54.20 -14.71
N GLU A 944 -9.06 55.20 -15.41
CA GLU A 944 -8.02 55.03 -16.43
C GLU A 944 -6.66 55.63 -16.00
N LYS A 945 -5.60 55.33 -16.77
CA LYS A 945 -4.21 55.38 -16.29
C LYS A 945 -3.44 56.65 -16.70
N ALA A 946 -3.14 57.47 -15.70
CA ALA A 946 -1.84 58.11 -15.45
C ALA A 946 -0.90 58.49 -16.63
N GLN A 947 -0.81 59.79 -16.90
CA GLN A 947 0.46 60.50 -17.17
C GLN A 947 0.48 61.78 -16.30
N LYS A 948 1.43 62.13 -15.42
CA LYS A 948 2.88 61.88 -15.26
C LYS A 948 3.74 62.68 -16.25
N LYS A 949 4.26 63.86 -15.82
CA LYS A 949 5.61 64.46 -16.04
C LYS A 949 5.57 65.99 -15.74
N ARG A 950 6.49 66.55 -14.91
CA ARG A 950 7.84 67.15 -15.23
C ARG A 950 7.73 68.32 -16.24
N ALA A 951 8.40 69.47 -16.10
CA ALA A 951 9.67 69.85 -15.43
C ALA A 951 9.61 71.35 -14.95
N ARG A 952 10.39 71.91 -13.99
CA ARG A 952 11.81 71.85 -13.57
C ARG A 952 12.75 72.84 -14.33
N LYS A 953 13.22 73.89 -13.64
CA LYS A 953 14.52 74.64 -13.71
C LYS A 953 14.47 75.83 -12.71
N THR A 954 15.35 75.98 -11.70
CA THR A 954 16.75 76.51 -11.65
C THR A 954 16.86 77.98 -12.10
N TYR A 955 17.57 78.88 -11.40
CA TYR A 955 18.94 78.76 -10.85
C TYR A 955 19.23 79.67 -9.61
N ASP A 956 20.45 79.53 -9.03
CA ASP A 956 21.26 80.51 -8.26
C ASP A 956 20.74 81.05 -6.88
N ASP A 957 21.55 81.27 -5.81
CA ASP A 957 22.96 80.89 -5.51
C ASP A 957 23.30 80.99 -3.98
N GLU A 958 24.55 80.68 -3.61
CA GLU A 958 25.37 81.05 -2.42
C GLU A 958 24.88 80.88 -0.95
N ASP A 959 25.24 79.71 -0.37
CA ASP A 959 26.31 79.53 0.65
C ASP A 959 26.20 79.99 2.15
N LYS A 960 27.01 79.30 2.98
CA LYS A 960 27.55 79.60 4.34
C LYS A 960 26.72 79.31 5.63
N ARG A 961 27.16 78.21 6.28
CA ARG A 961 27.54 78.07 7.72
C ARG A 961 26.50 77.77 8.82
N GLU A 962 26.23 76.48 8.98
CA GLU A 962 26.77 75.62 10.08
C GLU A 962 27.13 76.30 11.45
N ARG A 963 26.54 75.84 12.60
CA ARG A 963 27.27 75.16 13.71
C ARG A 963 26.49 74.82 15.03
N LYS A 964 26.57 73.53 15.40
CA LYS A 964 26.94 72.94 16.73
C LYS A 964 26.14 73.19 18.05
N SER A 965 25.28 72.22 18.36
CA SER A 965 25.39 71.26 19.50
C SER A 965 25.64 71.71 20.97
N SER A 966 24.61 71.48 21.81
CA SER A 966 24.63 70.77 23.13
C SER A 966 25.45 71.25 24.36
N LYS A 967 24.80 71.28 25.54
CA LYS A 967 25.20 70.48 26.74
C LYS A 967 24.21 70.46 27.94
N LYS A 968 24.31 69.37 28.72
CA LYS A 968 23.79 69.05 30.09
C LYS A 968 24.35 70.03 31.18
N ARG A 969 24.05 70.03 32.50
CA ARG A 969 23.34 69.25 33.58
C ARG A 969 23.22 70.24 34.82
N LYS A 970 22.67 70.06 36.04
CA LYS A 970 21.82 69.15 36.88
C LYS A 970 21.45 69.98 38.17
N LEU A 971 20.82 69.37 39.21
CA LEU A 971 20.73 69.78 40.65
C LEU A 971 19.55 70.74 41.00
N ILE A 972 18.84 70.65 42.15
CA ILE A 972 18.80 69.81 43.38
C ILE A 972 17.44 70.10 44.12
N ALA A 973 16.79 69.34 45.04
CA ALA A 973 16.78 67.93 45.51
C ALA A 973 15.58 67.68 46.48
N ARG A 974 15.33 66.41 46.85
CA ARG A 974 14.48 65.89 47.97
C ARG A 974 12.94 66.05 47.82
N SER A 975 12.09 65.11 48.27
CA SER A 975 12.29 63.72 48.79
C SER A 975 10.97 62.92 48.78
N ASP A 976 11.06 61.63 48.47
CA ASP A 976 10.29 60.42 48.88
C ASP A 976 8.81 60.57 49.37
N SER A 977 7.80 59.77 48.96
CA SER A 977 7.79 58.30 48.77
C SER A 977 6.54 57.75 48.00
N GLU A 978 6.76 56.63 47.29
CA GLU A 978 5.90 55.47 46.89
C GLU A 978 4.39 55.57 46.49
N ASN A 979 4.09 54.97 45.31
CA ASN A 979 2.91 54.18 44.84
C ASN A 979 1.48 54.80 44.82
N GLU A 980 0.55 54.46 43.89
CA GLU A 980 0.55 53.49 42.77
C GLU A 980 -0.43 53.87 41.61
N ASN A 981 0.00 53.67 40.35
CA ASN A 981 -0.70 53.42 39.06
C ASN A 981 -2.04 54.11 38.65
N ASP A 982 -1.89 55.12 37.78
CA ASP A 982 -2.47 55.31 36.42
C ASP A 982 -3.98 55.55 36.10
N GLU A 983 -4.17 56.39 35.06
CA GLU A 983 -5.43 56.90 34.48
C GLU A 983 -5.97 56.01 33.31
N ALA A 984 -7.24 56.01 32.85
CA ALA A 984 -8.23 57.06 32.53
C ALA A 984 -7.90 57.91 31.25
N VAL A 985 -8.84 58.46 30.43
CA VAL A 985 -10.26 58.13 30.13
C VAL A 985 -10.84 58.90 28.89
N LYS A 986 -11.57 58.23 27.95
CA LYS A 986 -12.67 58.78 27.06
C LYS A 986 -12.29 59.90 26.01
N ARG A 987 -13.06 60.32 24.96
CA ARG A 987 -14.32 59.91 24.25
C ARG A 987 -14.55 60.66 22.89
N LYS A 988 -15.17 59.98 21.88
CA LYS A 988 -16.11 60.51 20.81
C LYS A 988 -15.55 61.49 19.72
N LYS A 989 -16.08 61.58 18.47
CA LYS A 989 -17.12 60.84 17.69
C LYS A 989 -16.93 61.08 16.16
N LYS A 990 -17.16 60.04 15.32
CA LYS A 990 -17.67 59.98 13.91
C LYS A 990 -17.44 61.16 12.92
N SER A 991 -17.16 61.01 11.61
CA SER A 991 -16.87 59.88 10.67
C SER A 991 -16.90 60.47 9.24
N ASN A 992 -16.10 60.15 8.21
CA ASN A 992 -15.04 59.16 7.92
C ASN A 992 -13.81 59.92 7.30
N HIS A 993 -12.99 59.53 6.30
CA HIS A 993 -12.89 58.36 5.40
C HIS A 993 -11.46 58.20 4.79
N LYS A 994 -11.20 57.02 4.21
CA LYS A 994 -10.03 56.58 3.39
C LYS A 994 -8.60 57.08 3.72
N LYS A 995 -7.78 56.08 4.08
CA LYS A 995 -6.30 55.91 3.94
C LYS A 995 -5.36 56.47 5.04
N ARG A 996 -4.51 55.54 5.52
CA ARG A 996 -3.40 55.64 6.51
C ARG A 996 -3.87 55.97 7.95
N SER A 997 -3.38 55.28 9.00
CA SER A 997 -2.46 54.13 9.05
C SER A 997 -2.56 53.32 10.37
N SER A 998 -2.23 52.03 10.29
CA SER A 998 -1.62 51.17 11.34
C SER A 998 -2.23 51.01 12.75
N ARG A 999 -2.66 49.76 13.01
CA ARG A 999 -2.62 48.97 14.29
C ARG A 999 -3.64 49.22 15.43
N ILE A 1000 -4.29 48.09 15.81
CA ILE A 1000 -4.64 47.61 17.19
C ILE A 1000 -5.82 48.31 17.91
N THR A 1001 -6.85 47.65 18.49
CA THR A 1001 -7.38 46.24 18.48
C THR A 1001 -8.85 46.23 19.01
N THR A 1002 -9.65 45.18 18.68
CA THR A 1002 -10.76 44.54 19.47
C THR A 1002 -11.93 45.39 20.03
N ASN A 1003 -13.21 44.97 20.06
CA ASN A 1003 -13.93 43.80 19.51
C ASN A 1003 -15.48 44.02 19.58
N ASP A 1004 -16.25 43.18 18.86
CA ASP A 1004 -17.63 42.68 19.12
C ASP A 1004 -18.85 43.66 19.18
N ASP A 1005 -20.08 43.33 18.71
CA ASP A 1005 -20.54 42.11 18.00
C ASP A 1005 -21.83 42.29 17.15
N GLU A 1006 -22.15 41.29 16.30
CA GLU A 1006 -23.46 40.84 15.73
C GLU A 1006 -24.45 41.82 15.01
N VAL A 1007 -25.33 41.44 14.07
CA VAL A 1007 -25.41 40.36 13.02
C VAL A 1007 -26.46 40.82 11.95
N SER A 1008 -26.54 40.20 10.76
CA SER A 1008 -27.32 40.71 9.61
C SER A 1008 -28.26 39.71 8.88
N GLN A 1009 -29.51 40.16 8.65
CA GLN A 1009 -30.47 39.93 7.53
C GLN A 1009 -30.67 38.55 6.85
N ASP A 1010 -31.95 38.28 6.55
CA ASP A 1010 -32.49 37.21 5.68
C ASP A 1010 -33.13 37.75 4.38
N ASN A 1011 -33.14 36.90 3.32
CA ASN A 1011 -34.21 36.64 2.31
C ASN A 1011 -34.79 37.81 1.42
N GLU A 1012 -35.55 37.63 0.33
CA GLU A 1012 -36.11 36.42 -0.36
C GLU A 1012 -36.23 36.58 -1.92
N GLU A 1013 -37.26 36.00 -2.59
CA GLU A 1013 -37.17 35.38 -3.93
C GLU A 1013 -38.29 35.79 -4.97
N GLN A 1014 -38.14 35.34 -6.25
CA GLN A 1014 -39.17 35.00 -7.29
C GLN A 1014 -39.84 35.98 -8.33
N LEU A 1015 -39.62 35.63 -9.63
CA LEU A 1015 -40.56 35.31 -10.75
C LEU A 1015 -41.21 36.32 -11.77
N SER A 1016 -41.42 35.78 -13.00
CA SER A 1016 -42.34 36.13 -14.13
C SER A 1016 -42.08 37.37 -15.02
N ASP A 1017 -42.39 37.43 -16.33
CA ASP A 1017 -42.67 36.43 -17.41
C ASP A 1017 -42.61 37.08 -18.84
N ASN A 1018 -42.39 36.27 -19.90
CA ASN A 1018 -42.77 36.42 -21.36
C ASN A 1018 -42.34 37.69 -22.18
N GLU A 1019 -42.33 37.79 -23.53
CA GLU A 1019 -42.56 36.97 -24.77
C GLU A 1019 -41.78 37.70 -25.94
N GLN A 1020 -40.93 37.10 -26.80
CA GLN A 1020 -41.11 36.31 -28.06
C GLN A 1020 -40.97 37.08 -29.43
N ASP A 1021 -40.49 36.36 -30.46
CA ASP A 1021 -40.69 36.52 -31.94
C ASP A 1021 -40.00 37.70 -32.72
N ASP A 1022 -39.46 37.59 -33.97
CA ASP A 1022 -39.24 36.43 -34.88
C ASP A 1022 -38.30 36.69 -36.12
N ASN A 1023 -37.94 35.62 -36.89
CA ASN A 1023 -37.50 35.52 -38.33
C ASN A 1023 -36.12 36.12 -38.80
N GLU A 1024 -35.15 35.34 -39.35
CA GLU A 1024 -34.95 34.70 -40.70
C GLU A 1024 -34.22 35.61 -41.75
N SER A 1025 -33.36 35.19 -42.70
CA SER A 1025 -32.91 33.86 -43.22
C SER A 1025 -31.50 33.89 -43.92
N ASP A 1026 -30.82 32.73 -44.07
CA ASP A 1026 -29.80 32.31 -45.10
C ASP A 1026 -28.48 33.13 -45.34
N ASN A 1027 -27.30 32.57 -45.69
CA ASN A 1027 -26.97 31.32 -46.41
C ASN A 1027 -25.49 30.82 -46.25
N GLU A 1028 -25.21 29.60 -46.76
CA GLU A 1028 -23.93 28.97 -47.21
C GLU A 1028 -22.71 28.63 -46.28
N ASP A 1029 -22.52 27.31 -46.09
CA ASP A 1029 -21.32 26.46 -46.35
C ASP A 1029 -20.53 25.73 -45.19
N LYS A 1030 -19.54 24.91 -45.57
CA LYS A 1030 -19.15 23.57 -45.01
C LYS A 1030 -17.68 23.50 -44.49
N PRO A 1031 -17.14 22.35 -43.99
CA PRO A 1031 -17.69 21.21 -43.20
C PRO A 1031 -16.72 20.57 -42.12
N LYS A 1032 -17.22 19.58 -41.34
CA LYS A 1032 -16.57 18.29 -40.86
C LYS A 1032 -16.44 18.01 -39.34
N ARG A 1033 -17.04 16.86 -38.94
CA ARG A 1033 -16.58 15.79 -37.98
C ARG A 1033 -16.38 16.17 -36.49
N LYS A 1034 -17.12 15.58 -35.52
CA LYS A 1034 -17.04 14.20 -34.91
C LYS A 1034 -15.75 13.96 -34.07
N PRO A 1035 -15.74 13.16 -32.95
CA PRO A 1035 -16.63 12.00 -32.65
C PRO A 1035 -17.03 11.73 -31.15
N THR A 1036 -17.78 10.62 -30.90
CA THR A 1036 -17.85 9.72 -29.68
C THR A 1036 -18.12 10.32 -28.26
N SER A 1037 -19.09 9.87 -27.43
CA SER A 1037 -19.48 8.54 -26.86
C SER A 1037 -18.51 7.98 -25.77
N ARG A 1038 -18.92 7.47 -24.59
CA ARG A 1038 -19.75 6.26 -24.29
C ARG A 1038 -20.20 6.25 -22.80
N LYS A 1039 -21.45 5.88 -22.46
CA LYS A 1039 -22.00 4.55 -22.04
C LYS A 1039 -21.55 3.93 -20.70
N SER A 1040 -22.55 3.64 -19.85
CA SER A 1040 -22.78 2.36 -19.13
C SER A 1040 -24.31 2.12 -19.13
N THR A 1041 -24.91 1.04 -19.66
CA THR A 1041 -24.91 -0.41 -19.34
C THR A 1041 -25.54 -0.77 -17.98
N SER A 1042 -26.41 -1.78 -17.85
CA SER A 1042 -27.25 -2.55 -18.80
C SER A 1042 -28.19 -3.48 -17.97
N ARG A 1043 -29.18 -4.16 -18.57
CA ARG A 1043 -29.86 -5.28 -17.89
C ARG A 1043 -30.38 -6.38 -18.82
N SER A 1044 -30.35 -7.60 -18.29
CA SER A 1044 -31.09 -8.83 -18.66
C SER A 1044 -30.82 -9.59 -19.98
N LYS A 1045 -30.27 -10.80 -19.79
CA LYS A 1045 -30.82 -12.14 -20.17
C LYS A 1045 -30.71 -12.67 -21.62
N ARG A 1046 -30.10 -13.88 -21.69
CA ARG A 1046 -30.45 -15.07 -22.53
C ARG A 1046 -30.28 -14.96 -24.06
N SER A 1047 -29.98 -16.04 -24.80
CA SER A 1047 -29.47 -17.39 -24.48
C SER A 1047 -29.05 -18.15 -25.76
N SER A 1048 -28.55 -19.39 -25.59
CA SER A 1048 -28.40 -20.50 -26.56
C SER A 1048 -27.26 -20.49 -27.62
N ILE A 1049 -26.27 -21.35 -27.37
CA ILE A 1049 -25.87 -22.50 -28.21
C ILE A 1049 -25.64 -22.25 -29.72
N SER A 1050 -24.38 -22.36 -30.14
CA SER A 1050 -23.94 -23.35 -31.14
C SER A 1050 -22.40 -23.57 -31.05
N LYS A 1051 -21.83 -24.49 -31.84
CA LYS A 1051 -20.45 -24.99 -31.71
C LYS A 1051 -19.51 -24.50 -32.84
N THR A 1052 -18.21 -24.62 -32.55
CA THR A 1052 -17.09 -25.03 -33.44
C THR A 1052 -16.50 -24.11 -34.52
N SER A 1053 -15.19 -24.33 -34.69
CA SER A 1053 -14.37 -24.26 -35.92
C SER A 1053 -14.18 -22.93 -36.68
N GLN A 1054 -12.99 -22.37 -36.46
CA GLN A 1054 -11.95 -22.03 -37.46
C GLN A 1054 -12.29 -21.28 -38.77
N ARG A 1055 -11.49 -20.24 -39.01
CA ARG A 1055 -10.89 -19.81 -40.29
C ARG A 1055 -11.79 -19.85 -41.56
N GLN A 1056 -12.06 -18.66 -42.08
CA GLN A 1056 -11.85 -18.44 -43.52
C GLN A 1056 -11.22 -17.06 -43.78
N SER A 1057 -10.32 -17.05 -44.75
CA SER A 1057 -9.69 -15.88 -45.36
C SER A 1057 -10.47 -15.46 -46.62
N GLU A 1058 -9.82 -14.72 -47.52
CA GLU A 1058 -10.21 -14.55 -48.94
C GLU A 1058 -11.28 -13.49 -49.25
N GLN A 1059 -11.27 -12.79 -50.41
CA GLN A 1059 -10.20 -12.52 -51.40
C GLN A 1059 -10.59 -11.27 -52.25
N ALA A 1060 -9.78 -10.96 -53.27
CA ALA A 1060 -10.06 -10.08 -54.43
C ALA A 1060 -9.75 -8.55 -54.29
N GLY A 1061 -9.35 -7.84 -55.36
CA GLY A 1061 -9.26 -8.35 -56.74
C GLY A 1061 -8.74 -7.49 -57.91
N ARG A 1062 -7.63 -6.73 -57.76
CA ARG A 1062 -6.64 -6.46 -58.85
C ARG A 1062 -7.05 -5.51 -60.03
N TYR A 1063 -6.03 -5.06 -60.78
CA TYR A 1063 -6.04 -4.31 -62.07
C TYR A 1063 -6.51 -2.83 -62.02
N LYS A 1064 -6.00 -1.87 -62.81
CA LYS A 1064 -5.02 -1.77 -63.95
C LYS A 1064 -4.41 -0.34 -63.95
N SER A 1065 -3.29 0.02 -64.60
CA SER A 1065 -2.08 -0.69 -65.09
C SER A 1065 -1.09 0.29 -65.80
N LYS A 1066 0.20 -0.08 -65.90
CA LYS A 1066 1.26 0.44 -66.83
C LYS A 1066 1.92 1.81 -66.61
N ALA A 1067 3.23 1.78 -66.38
CA ALA A 1067 4.27 2.43 -67.20
C ALA A 1067 5.57 1.59 -67.11
N THR A 1068 6.57 1.80 -67.98
CA THR A 1068 7.75 0.90 -68.19
C THR A 1068 9.00 1.68 -68.63
N ILE A 1069 10.15 0.99 -68.79
CA ILE A 1069 11.48 1.44 -69.32
C ILE A 1069 12.41 1.97 -68.20
N SER A 1070 13.71 1.62 -68.08
CA SER A 1070 14.66 0.85 -68.94
C SER A 1070 15.61 -0.09 -68.14
N SER A 1071 16.36 -0.97 -68.85
CA SER A 1071 17.79 -1.39 -68.65
C SER A 1071 18.34 -1.71 -67.24
N SER A 1072 19.16 -2.73 -66.95
CA SER A 1072 19.66 -4.02 -67.53
C SER A 1072 20.84 -4.45 -66.57
N GLU A 1073 21.64 -5.52 -66.69
CA GLU A 1073 21.75 -6.74 -67.53
C GLU A 1073 21.13 -7.97 -66.76
N ASP A 1074 21.28 -9.29 -67.00
CA ASP A 1074 22.17 -10.23 -67.74
C ASP A 1074 23.59 -10.44 -67.12
N GLU A 1075 24.29 -11.60 -67.13
CA GLU A 1075 24.11 -12.93 -67.77
C GLU A 1075 24.48 -14.12 -66.81
N SER A 1076 24.83 -15.33 -67.29
CA SER A 1076 24.74 -16.63 -66.57
C SER A 1076 26.02 -17.46 -66.37
N ASP A 1077 26.04 -18.27 -65.30
CA ASP A 1077 26.64 -19.62 -65.11
C ASP A 1077 28.12 -19.97 -65.44
N ASN A 1078 28.62 -20.94 -64.64
CA ASN A 1078 29.72 -21.90 -64.84
C ASN A 1078 31.15 -21.65 -64.31
N GLU A 1079 31.72 -22.81 -63.93
CA GLU A 1079 33.07 -23.21 -63.51
C GLU A 1079 34.15 -23.13 -64.62
N PRO A 1080 35.45 -23.51 -64.40
CA PRO A 1080 36.20 -23.70 -63.13
C PRO A 1080 37.67 -23.14 -63.17
N SER A 1081 38.44 -23.50 -62.13
CA SER A 1081 39.86 -23.95 -62.18
C SER A 1081 41.01 -23.06 -61.63
N ARG A 1082 42.04 -23.78 -61.17
CA ARG A 1082 43.29 -23.41 -60.44
C ARG A 1082 44.42 -23.00 -61.44
N PRO A 1083 45.63 -22.50 -61.04
CA PRO A 1083 46.41 -22.93 -59.85
C PRO A 1083 47.34 -21.88 -59.17
N THR A 1084 48.09 -22.35 -58.14
CA THR A 1084 49.46 -22.03 -57.60
C THR A 1084 50.11 -20.61 -57.79
N ILE A 1085 51.17 -20.17 -57.08
CA ILE A 1085 52.38 -20.90 -56.62
C ILE A 1085 53.23 -20.10 -55.59
N GLN A 1086 53.91 -20.79 -54.64
CA GLN A 1086 55.20 -20.45 -53.95
C GLN A 1086 55.34 -19.11 -53.15
N SER A 1087 56.26 -18.94 -52.18
CA SER A 1087 57.35 -19.79 -51.63
C SER A 1087 57.74 -19.35 -50.19
N ALA A 1088 58.48 -20.20 -49.47
CA ALA A 1088 59.57 -19.84 -48.54
C ALA A 1088 59.26 -19.20 -47.17
N GLU A 1089 60.00 -19.50 -46.08
CA GLU A 1089 60.96 -20.57 -45.66
C GLU A 1089 61.32 -20.24 -44.17
N ASP A 1090 61.88 -21.05 -43.27
CA ASP A 1090 62.31 -22.47 -43.18
C ASP A 1090 62.48 -22.86 -41.66
N GLN A 1091 62.87 -24.11 -41.33
CA GLN A 1091 63.46 -24.61 -40.05
C GLN A 1091 62.54 -24.63 -38.79
N GLU A 1092 62.45 -25.67 -37.93
CA GLU A 1092 63.21 -26.91 -37.63
C GLU A 1092 62.29 -27.86 -36.77
N GLU A 1093 62.39 -29.20 -36.63
CA GLU A 1093 63.26 -30.24 -37.23
C GLU A 1093 62.60 -31.67 -37.29
N GLU A 1094 62.92 -32.63 -36.40
CA GLU A 1094 62.63 -34.11 -36.44
C GLU A 1094 61.47 -34.65 -35.52
N GLU A 1095 60.90 -35.87 -35.65
CA GLU A 1095 61.37 -37.12 -36.33
C GLU A 1095 60.27 -37.96 -37.08
N VAL A 1096 59.93 -39.19 -36.62
CA VAL A 1096 59.49 -40.43 -37.37
C VAL A 1096 58.70 -41.37 -36.41
N GLU A 1097 57.88 -42.41 -36.69
CA GLU A 1097 57.02 -43.02 -37.75
C GLU A 1097 56.23 -44.19 -37.04
N ASP A 1098 55.23 -44.95 -37.53
CA ASP A 1098 54.12 -44.83 -38.52
C ASP A 1098 53.21 -46.12 -38.37
N ALA A 1099 52.19 -46.28 -39.23
CA ALA A 1099 51.67 -47.54 -39.78
C ALA A 1099 50.52 -48.33 -39.08
N ASN A 1100 49.32 -48.13 -39.65
CA ASN A 1100 48.49 -49.16 -40.33
C ASN A 1100 47.54 -50.14 -39.58
N GLU A 1101 46.42 -50.45 -40.27
CA GLU A 1101 45.50 -51.62 -40.19
C GLU A 1101 44.82 -52.06 -38.86
N GLY A 1102 43.57 -52.58 -38.99
CA GLY A 1102 43.01 -53.54 -38.01
C GLY A 1102 41.66 -53.20 -37.34
N SER A 1103 40.56 -53.66 -37.93
CA SER A 1103 39.38 -54.19 -37.19
C SER A 1103 39.38 -55.72 -37.38
N PRO A 1104 38.54 -56.56 -36.72
CA PRO A 1104 37.30 -56.28 -35.98
C PRO A 1104 37.11 -57.18 -34.70
N VAL A 1105 35.84 -57.46 -34.32
CA VAL A 1105 35.32 -58.70 -33.63
C VAL A 1105 35.12 -58.70 -32.09
N GLU A 1106 33.89 -59.05 -31.66
CA GLU A 1106 33.37 -59.68 -30.39
C GLU A 1106 33.81 -59.10 -29.00
N GLU A 1107 33.08 -59.17 -27.88
CA GLU A 1107 31.69 -59.51 -27.48
C GLU A 1107 31.41 -58.75 -26.15
N ALA A 1108 30.30 -58.05 -25.93
CA ALA A 1108 28.99 -58.50 -25.44
C ALA A 1108 28.91 -58.92 -23.95
N GLU A 1109 28.59 -57.96 -23.06
CA GLU A 1109 27.79 -58.03 -21.80
C GLU A 1109 27.79 -56.58 -21.21
N GLN A 1110 26.65 -55.92 -20.94
CA GLN A 1110 25.75 -56.01 -19.77
C GLN A 1110 26.41 -55.59 -18.43
N GLU A 1111 25.86 -54.70 -17.59
CA GLU A 1111 24.62 -53.89 -17.73
C GLU A 1111 24.69 -52.57 -16.89
N GLU A 1112 23.55 -52.02 -16.45
CA GLU A 1112 23.31 -50.63 -16.05
C GLU A 1112 23.66 -50.21 -14.60
N GLN A 1113 23.84 -48.88 -14.41
CA GLN A 1113 23.40 -48.01 -13.28
C GLN A 1113 23.79 -48.30 -11.81
N GLU A 1114 24.22 -47.22 -11.11
CA GLU A 1114 23.78 -46.65 -9.80
C GLU A 1114 24.84 -45.58 -9.39
N GLU A 1115 24.58 -44.37 -8.87
CA GLU A 1115 23.71 -43.83 -7.80
C GLU A 1115 24.37 -43.81 -6.39
N GLN A 1116 24.61 -42.59 -5.88
CA GLN A 1116 24.65 -42.18 -4.45
C GLN A 1116 25.82 -42.80 -3.62
N GLU A 1117 26.16 -42.46 -2.36
CA GLU A 1117 25.51 -41.81 -1.20
C GLU A 1117 26.48 -40.74 -0.55
N GLU A 1118 26.00 -39.70 0.16
CA GLU A 1118 26.00 -39.46 1.64
C GLU A 1118 27.35 -39.16 2.35
N GLU A 1119 27.29 -38.40 3.46
CA GLU A 1119 28.06 -38.62 4.70
C GLU A 1119 27.62 -37.66 5.84
N GLU A 1120 27.38 -38.21 7.04
CA GLU A 1120 27.26 -37.51 8.33
C GLU A 1120 28.14 -38.22 9.39
N GLU A 1121 28.94 -37.43 10.11
CA GLU A 1121 29.42 -37.59 11.51
C GLU A 1121 30.35 -38.76 12.00
N GLU A 1122 31.13 -38.38 13.03
CA GLU A 1122 31.81 -39.14 14.12
C GLU A 1122 33.10 -40.00 13.92
N GLU A 1123 34.20 -39.40 14.40
CA GLU A 1123 35.22 -39.88 15.38
C GLU A 1123 36.39 -40.88 15.07
N GLU A 1124 37.51 -40.56 15.76
CA GLU A 1124 38.70 -41.35 16.21
C GLU A 1124 39.79 -41.94 15.26
N GLU A 1125 41.06 -41.68 15.66
CA GLU A 1125 42.32 -42.46 15.49
C GLU A 1125 42.89 -42.84 14.07
N GLU A 1126 44.22 -42.98 13.83
CA GLU A 1126 45.43 -42.27 14.31
C GLU A 1126 46.69 -42.62 13.45
N ILE A 1127 47.76 -41.79 13.51
CA ILE A 1127 49.21 -42.11 13.30
C ILE A 1127 49.81 -42.38 11.88
N VAL A 1128 51.12 -42.06 11.75
CA VAL A 1128 52.14 -42.20 10.65
C VAL A 1128 52.15 -41.08 9.57
N GLN A 1129 52.78 -39.92 9.78
CA GLN A 1129 54.23 -39.58 9.89
C GLN A 1129 55.03 -39.44 8.57
N ASN A 1130 55.55 -38.24 8.33
CA ASN A 1130 56.99 -37.86 8.31
C ASN A 1130 57.06 -36.33 8.09
N GLU A 1131 57.57 -35.52 9.03
CA GLU A 1131 58.99 -35.12 9.24
C GLU A 1131 59.55 -34.20 8.11
N GLU A 1132 60.31 -33.12 8.38
CA GLU A 1132 61.28 -32.85 9.46
C GLU A 1132 61.33 -31.37 9.97
N GLN A 1133 62.04 -31.13 11.10
CA GLN A 1133 62.74 -29.89 11.56
C GLN A 1133 61.87 -28.64 11.91
N GLU A 1134 61.60 -28.22 13.16
CA GLU A 1134 62.33 -28.29 14.47
C GLU A 1134 63.58 -27.35 14.54
N PRO A 1135 64.04 -26.81 15.71
CA PRO A 1135 63.52 -26.77 17.10
C PRO A 1135 62.92 -25.38 17.47
N GLU A 1136 62.83 -24.81 18.69
CA GLU A 1136 63.38 -24.94 20.08
C GLU A 1136 62.34 -24.22 21.03
N GLU A 1137 62.23 -24.28 22.37
CA GLU A 1137 63.06 -24.68 23.54
C GLU A 1137 62.19 -25.37 24.65
N GLU A 1138 62.80 -26.25 25.47
CA GLU A 1138 62.56 -26.77 26.87
C GLU A 1138 61.22 -26.51 27.66
N GLU A 1139 60.50 -27.47 28.29
CA GLU A 1139 60.79 -28.56 29.30
C GLU A 1139 60.64 -28.12 30.80
N GLN A 1140 60.34 -28.94 31.84
CA GLN A 1140 60.12 -30.41 32.01
C GLN A 1140 59.20 -30.77 33.24
N GLU A 1141 59.21 -32.03 33.71
CA GLU A 1141 58.21 -32.70 34.59
C GLU A 1141 58.48 -32.79 36.12
N GLU A 1142 57.36 -32.88 36.87
CA GLU A 1142 56.95 -33.76 38.02
C GLU A 1142 57.89 -34.31 39.15
N GLN A 1143 57.25 -34.64 40.29
CA GLN A 1143 57.62 -35.57 41.41
C GLN A 1143 58.57 -35.14 42.57
N ALA A 1144 57.98 -34.50 43.60
CA ALA A 1144 57.89 -34.94 45.02
C ALA A 1144 59.16 -35.28 45.88
N PRO A 1145 59.09 -35.47 47.23
CA PRO A 1145 57.98 -35.28 48.20
C PRO A 1145 58.35 -34.44 49.46
N GLU A 1146 57.51 -34.56 50.50
CA GLU A 1146 57.76 -34.41 51.97
C GLU A 1146 57.68 -33.02 52.67
N ASP A 1147 56.93 -33.08 53.80
CA ASP A 1147 56.97 -32.29 55.04
C ASP A 1147 56.67 -30.77 55.08
N LEU A 1148 55.93 -30.25 56.08
CA LEU A 1148 54.90 -30.81 56.99
C LEU A 1148 54.17 -29.64 57.71
N ASP A 1149 53.05 -29.94 58.39
CA ASP A 1149 52.23 -29.11 59.29
C ASP A 1149 51.65 -27.77 58.73
N ILE A 1150 50.33 -27.52 58.65
CA ILE A 1150 49.15 -27.79 59.53
C ILE A 1150 48.95 -26.70 60.62
N SER A 1151 47.68 -26.44 60.95
CA SER A 1151 47.10 -25.42 61.84
C SER A 1151 47.05 -24.00 61.27
N ASP A 1152 45.89 -23.40 60.99
CA ASP A 1152 44.64 -23.20 61.79
C ASP A 1152 44.82 -22.05 62.83
N GLU A 1153 43.84 -21.20 63.16
CA GLU A 1153 42.38 -21.23 62.91
C GLU A 1153 41.79 -19.78 62.90
N ASP A 1154 40.46 -19.66 62.80
CA ASP A 1154 39.60 -18.44 62.91
C ASP A 1154 39.65 -17.34 61.82
#